data_AF-A0A5Q3Q7T1-F1
#
_entry.id   AF-A0A5Q3Q7T1-F1
#
_cell.length_a   1.000
_cell.length_b   1.000
_cell.length_c   1.000
_cell.angle_alpha   90.00
_cell.angle_beta   90.00
_cell.angle_gamma   90.00
#
_symmetry.space_group_name_H-M   'P 1'
#
loop_
_entity.id
_entity.type
_entity.pdbx_description
1 polymer ?
#
loop_
_entity_poly.entity_id
_entity_poly.type
_entity_poly.pdbx_seq_one_letter_code
_entity_poly.pdbx_strand_id
1 'polypeptide(L)'
;MSARWRRAKFWLGTCVALHLALAAFAVGATVWRYRQGVEGLPDFGSKALGAGVYELAFPAVLAVLSLVVGVWLVRKPQLTRSPDSWIAIPLATGVLMAAGVGGAMVHVMSESAGNVNFVLIPGVIAFAMLPVYLAFRALLRPLVAELGDSTVPVILQVRAASKKWWYQDSIRVDTESVRLAVRSGDGRPTWGESTKETPLRDVAAVGARSATGDEPPWAWLSDGRGLSVPPGEALVVVTATDEQLVPVHDAEVLAELLRRRVRLVTGRMPSTLDTDGAASPNPGPATEPAEPADSGTEKAAGHVPEVLPAPPRTGQRVTATSSGTVPPAGPGMVFRGVLSTLLGGFGVIVAPVVGVLLTRSRAVVDPEAPWLSEWVAGFGALWLTIGFLLWVVSIRVPRRWPWIGLISSVPVALAAWFSEDGLVNDAGTVIVVVALVATVLARLVWTRRLGTDLAASASEVPVRLNGQGIGRLLIQRDRIVFDRRKTGAGGHVRHALALADLTLAQPGETAGAEVPTWPLPGGSMLRLRRGPALRLVAGSQQWIVPVLQPDLIAEIVRGRAARARPLGYRAPTVEEWHRLRRWSVSATTAARGRGLGTAQAIGNRLLLIAMFPAVFGTMLLTVVFGRGLTGIGTELFVIIVALLLAVALVVIWYRRRSALILAEDNQLPPGSPSWGDPRPDRAPIPAWRPWSAPTASSEARVLTAK
;
A
#
# COMPACT_ATOMS: atom_id res chain seq x y z
N MET A 1 -11.41 10.70 23.18
CA MET A 1 -10.95 9.29 23.40
C MET A 1 -12.06 8.23 23.40
N SER A 2 -13.21 8.46 24.06
CA SER A 2 -14.28 7.45 24.25
C SER A 2 -14.79 6.79 22.95
N ALA A 3 -14.96 7.54 21.85
CA ALA A 3 -15.43 6.98 20.58
C ALA A 3 -14.46 5.99 19.93
N ARG A 4 -13.14 6.25 19.99
CA ARG A 4 -12.12 5.35 19.45
C ARG A 4 -12.01 4.08 20.28
N TRP A 5 -12.03 4.23 21.60
CA TRP A 5 -12.04 3.10 22.52
C TRP A 5 -13.28 2.24 22.33
N ARG A 6 -14.46 2.83 22.12
CA ARG A 6 -15.68 2.11 21.76
C ARG A 6 -15.52 1.31 20.45
N ARG A 7 -14.89 1.88 19.41
CA ARG A 7 -14.62 1.17 18.15
C ARG A 7 -13.62 0.03 18.34
N ALA A 8 -12.55 0.26 19.10
CA ALA A 8 -11.58 -0.79 19.42
C ALA A 8 -12.23 -1.92 20.20
N LYS A 9 -13.02 -1.61 21.24
CA LYS A 9 -13.84 -2.56 22.01
C LYS A 9 -14.81 -3.33 21.14
N PHE A 10 -15.49 -2.67 20.20
CA PHE A 10 -16.38 -3.33 19.25
C PHE A 10 -15.63 -4.41 18.46
N TRP A 11 -14.50 -4.08 17.85
CA TRP A 11 -13.72 -5.04 17.06
C TRP A 11 -13.09 -6.15 17.91
N LEU A 12 -12.62 -5.85 19.13
CA LEU A 12 -12.16 -6.87 20.07
C LEU A 12 -13.32 -7.79 20.49
N GLY A 13 -14.51 -7.24 20.72
CA GLY A 13 -15.73 -7.99 20.96
C GLY A 13 -16.11 -8.89 19.78
N THR A 14 -15.98 -8.41 18.54
CA THR A 14 -16.15 -9.24 17.33
C THR A 14 -15.16 -10.40 17.30
N CYS A 15 -13.90 -10.19 17.70
CA CYS A 15 -12.91 -11.27 17.78
C CYS A 15 -13.33 -12.35 18.79
N VAL A 16 -13.80 -11.95 19.99
CA VAL A 16 -14.28 -12.86 21.03
C VAL A 16 -15.52 -13.62 20.56
N ALA A 17 -16.51 -12.92 20.00
CA ALA A 17 -17.73 -13.54 19.48
C ALA A 17 -17.43 -14.56 18.38
N LEU A 18 -16.48 -14.26 17.48
CA LEU A 18 -16.03 -15.19 16.45
C LEU A 18 -15.42 -16.46 17.05
N HIS A 19 -14.55 -16.33 18.08
CA HIS A 19 -13.97 -17.52 18.73
C HIS A 19 -15.04 -18.34 19.46
N LEU A 20 -16.00 -17.70 20.14
CA LEU A 20 -17.09 -18.42 20.79
C LEU A 20 -17.97 -19.17 19.77
N ALA A 21 -18.28 -18.54 18.64
CA ALA A 21 -19.05 -19.16 17.56
C ALA A 21 -18.30 -20.36 16.95
N LEU A 22 -17.00 -20.22 16.68
CA LEU A 22 -16.18 -21.31 16.13
C LEU A 22 -15.99 -22.46 17.13
N ALA A 23 -15.84 -22.16 18.43
CA ALA A 23 -15.78 -23.19 19.47
C ALA A 23 -17.10 -23.94 19.60
N ALA A 24 -18.23 -23.22 19.64
CA ALA A 24 -19.55 -23.82 19.67
C ALA A 24 -19.80 -24.70 18.42
N PHE A 25 -19.36 -24.24 17.25
CA PHE A 25 -19.39 -25.02 16.02
C PHE A 25 -18.58 -26.33 16.16
N ALA A 26 -17.32 -26.26 16.60
CA ALA A 26 -16.47 -27.44 16.74
C ALA A 26 -17.03 -28.46 17.75
N VAL A 27 -17.56 -27.98 18.89
CA VAL A 27 -18.23 -28.83 19.89
C VAL A 27 -19.52 -29.45 19.32
N GLY A 28 -20.36 -28.65 18.65
CA GLY A 28 -21.60 -29.13 18.06
C GLY A 28 -21.38 -30.18 16.97
N ALA A 29 -20.40 -29.95 16.09
CA ALA A 29 -19.95 -30.90 15.07
C ALA A 29 -19.47 -32.22 15.68
N THR A 30 -18.70 -32.13 16.77
CA THR A 30 -18.23 -33.30 17.51
C THR A 30 -19.37 -34.10 18.15
N VAL A 31 -20.29 -33.43 18.84
CA VAL A 31 -21.46 -34.06 19.49
C VAL A 31 -22.39 -34.68 18.46
N TRP A 32 -22.62 -33.99 17.33
CA TRP A 32 -23.38 -34.55 16.21
C TRP A 32 -22.76 -35.86 15.75
N ARG A 33 -21.45 -35.86 15.46
CA ARG A 33 -20.78 -37.08 14.97
C ARG A 33 -20.84 -38.21 15.98
N TYR A 34 -20.66 -37.90 17.26
CA TYR A 34 -20.82 -38.87 18.34
C TYR A 34 -22.20 -39.52 18.32
N ARG A 35 -23.28 -38.73 18.20
CA ARG A 35 -24.65 -39.26 18.11
C ARG A 35 -24.87 -40.17 16.89
N GLN A 36 -24.36 -39.77 15.73
CA GLN A 36 -24.44 -40.57 14.50
C GLN A 36 -23.68 -41.90 14.60
N GLY A 37 -22.56 -41.93 15.33
CA GLY A 37 -21.79 -43.15 15.56
C GLY A 37 -22.50 -44.14 16.51
N VAL A 38 -23.26 -43.65 17.49
CA VAL A 38 -23.94 -44.49 18.50
C VAL A 38 -25.06 -45.34 17.88
N GLU A 39 -25.65 -44.94 16.76
CA GLU A 39 -26.73 -45.70 16.09
C GLU A 39 -26.22 -46.83 15.17
N GLY A 40 -24.90 -46.95 14.95
CA GLY A 40 -24.32 -47.87 13.96
C GLY A 40 -23.09 -48.67 14.40
N LEU A 41 -22.74 -48.71 15.68
CA LEU A 41 -21.55 -49.42 16.16
C LEU A 41 -21.87 -50.90 16.47
N PRO A 42 -21.25 -51.88 15.79
CA PRO A 42 -21.20 -53.25 16.30
C PRO A 42 -20.44 -53.27 17.64
N ASP A 43 -20.73 -54.28 18.45
CA ASP A 43 -20.28 -54.46 19.83
C ASP A 43 -18.73 -54.56 19.93
N PHE A 44 -18.05 -53.42 19.82
CA PHE A 44 -16.60 -53.33 19.87
C PHE A 44 -16.15 -53.30 21.33
N GLY A 45 -15.42 -54.34 21.75
CA GLY A 45 -14.91 -54.49 23.11
C GLY A 45 -14.18 -53.24 23.65
N SER A 46 -14.22 -53.09 24.98
CA SER A 46 -13.85 -51.91 25.80
C SER A 46 -12.53 -51.18 25.49
N LYS A 47 -11.61 -51.75 24.70
CA LYS A 47 -10.36 -51.11 24.27
C LYS A 47 -10.51 -50.22 23.02
N ALA A 48 -11.46 -50.50 22.12
CA ALA A 48 -11.72 -49.66 20.94
C ALA A 48 -12.51 -48.39 21.29
N LEU A 49 -13.35 -48.46 22.33
CA LEU A 49 -14.08 -47.34 22.91
C LEU A 49 -13.14 -46.22 23.40
N GLY A 50 -11.95 -46.57 23.90
CA GLY A 50 -10.96 -45.58 24.34
C GLY A 50 -10.45 -44.71 23.18
N ALA A 51 -9.96 -45.33 22.10
CA ALA A 51 -9.35 -44.62 20.97
C ALA A 51 -10.35 -43.71 20.22
N GLY A 52 -11.57 -44.21 19.97
CA GLY A 52 -12.60 -43.43 19.26
C GLY A 52 -13.08 -42.20 20.04
N VAL A 53 -13.20 -42.31 21.38
CA VAL A 53 -13.61 -41.17 22.23
C VAL A 53 -12.54 -40.07 22.23
N TYR A 54 -11.25 -40.42 22.24
CA TYR A 54 -10.17 -39.43 22.15
C TYR A 54 -10.14 -38.74 20.79
N GLU A 55 -10.28 -39.47 19.68
CA GLU A 55 -10.31 -38.89 18.34
C GLU A 55 -11.49 -37.94 18.14
N LEU A 56 -12.68 -38.31 18.64
CA LEU A 56 -13.86 -37.46 18.59
C LEU A 56 -13.73 -36.24 19.52
N ALA A 57 -13.23 -36.40 20.74
CA ALA A 57 -13.19 -35.30 21.71
C ALA A 57 -12.07 -34.29 21.46
N PHE A 58 -10.96 -34.70 20.82
CA PHE A 58 -9.76 -33.87 20.67
C PHE A 58 -9.99 -32.53 19.95
N PRO A 59 -10.76 -32.45 18.84
CA PRO A 59 -11.02 -31.17 18.18
C PRO A 59 -11.85 -30.19 19.04
N ALA A 60 -12.84 -30.71 19.77
CA ALA A 60 -13.61 -29.94 20.74
C ALA A 60 -12.72 -29.42 21.88
N VAL A 61 -11.82 -30.27 22.40
CA VAL A 61 -10.84 -29.89 23.42
C VAL A 61 -9.92 -28.78 22.92
N LEU A 62 -9.40 -28.86 21.69
CA LEU A 62 -8.54 -27.81 21.12
C LEU A 62 -9.29 -26.48 20.95
N ALA A 63 -10.53 -26.53 20.47
CA ALA A 63 -11.36 -25.34 20.31
C ALA A 63 -11.67 -24.67 21.67
N VAL A 64 -12.01 -25.45 22.70
CA VAL A 64 -12.22 -24.94 24.07
C VAL A 64 -10.91 -24.45 24.70
N LEU A 65 -9.81 -25.18 24.50
CA LEU A 65 -8.48 -24.80 24.98
C LEU A 65 -8.05 -23.45 24.40
N SER A 66 -8.39 -23.15 23.14
CA SER A 66 -8.12 -21.83 22.56
C SER A 66 -8.79 -20.68 23.33
N LEU A 67 -9.99 -20.89 23.89
CA LEU A 67 -10.68 -19.92 24.74
C LEU A 67 -9.99 -19.78 26.09
N VAL A 68 -9.57 -20.90 26.70
CA VAL A 68 -8.83 -20.90 27.97
C VAL A 68 -7.49 -20.19 27.82
N VAL A 69 -6.75 -20.47 26.75
CA VAL A 69 -5.50 -19.79 26.38
C VAL A 69 -5.76 -18.31 26.11
N GLY A 70 -6.85 -17.96 25.43
CA GLY A 70 -7.28 -16.58 25.23
C GLY A 70 -7.50 -15.85 26.56
N VAL A 71 -8.25 -16.43 27.49
CA VAL A 71 -8.47 -15.87 28.84
C VAL A 71 -7.15 -15.75 29.60
N TRP A 72 -6.28 -16.75 29.53
CA TRP A 72 -4.98 -16.73 30.18
C TRP A 72 -4.06 -15.64 29.62
N LEU A 73 -3.97 -15.50 28.29
CA LEU A 73 -3.20 -14.46 27.62
C LEU A 73 -3.77 -13.06 27.91
N VAL A 74 -5.08 -12.90 27.97
CA VAL A 74 -5.74 -11.63 28.34
C VAL A 74 -5.44 -11.26 29.81
N ARG A 75 -5.23 -12.25 30.69
CA ARG A 75 -4.79 -11.99 32.07
C ARG A 75 -3.33 -11.54 32.16
N LYS A 76 -2.50 -11.70 31.10
CA LYS A 76 -1.12 -11.20 31.08
C LYS A 76 -1.12 -9.68 30.81
N PRO A 77 -0.74 -8.84 31.79
CA PRO A 77 -0.82 -7.39 31.64
C PRO A 77 0.04 -6.85 30.49
N GLN A 78 1.15 -7.52 30.19
CA GLN A 78 2.06 -7.16 29.10
C GLN A 78 1.39 -7.25 27.72
N LEU A 79 0.51 -8.24 27.52
CA LEU A 79 -0.18 -8.46 26.24
C LEU A 79 -1.41 -7.57 26.10
N THR A 80 -2.12 -7.27 27.18
CA THR A 80 -3.36 -6.46 27.11
C THR A 80 -3.12 -4.98 27.18
N ARG A 81 -2.09 -4.52 27.91
CA ARG A 81 -1.77 -3.10 27.98
C ARG A 81 -1.22 -2.57 26.67
N SER A 82 -0.51 -3.38 25.89
CA SER A 82 0.19 -2.95 24.67
C SER A 82 -0.59 -3.31 23.39
N PRO A 83 -1.16 -2.34 22.64
CA PRO A 83 -1.96 -2.64 21.45
C PRO A 83 -1.21 -3.37 20.32
N ASP A 84 0.10 -3.16 20.23
CA ASP A 84 1.03 -3.88 19.36
C ASP A 84 1.10 -5.38 19.69
N SER A 85 1.03 -5.73 20.97
CA SER A 85 1.01 -7.12 21.43
C SER A 85 -0.35 -7.80 21.24
N TRP A 86 -1.42 -7.05 20.97
CA TRP A 86 -2.75 -7.64 20.80
C TRP A 86 -2.79 -8.66 19.69
N ILE A 87 -1.96 -8.53 18.65
CA ILE A 87 -1.90 -9.45 17.51
C ILE A 87 -1.35 -10.83 17.91
N ALA A 88 -0.55 -10.93 18.96
CA ALA A 88 -0.02 -12.21 19.43
C ALA A 88 -1.13 -13.11 20.00
N ILE A 89 -2.18 -12.53 20.59
CA ILE A 89 -3.31 -13.25 21.18
C ILE A 89 -4.11 -14.03 20.11
N PRO A 90 -4.71 -13.40 19.07
CA PRO A 90 -5.44 -14.11 18.03
C PRO A 90 -4.55 -14.99 17.15
N LEU A 91 -3.23 -14.75 17.13
CA LEU A 91 -2.32 -15.67 16.46
C LEU A 91 -2.22 -16.99 17.24
N ALA A 92 -1.96 -16.92 18.55
CA ALA A 92 -1.87 -18.09 19.41
C ALA A 92 -3.21 -18.83 19.53
N THR A 93 -4.31 -18.10 19.80
CA THR A 93 -5.64 -18.70 19.89
C THR A 93 -6.18 -19.12 18.52
N GLY A 94 -5.84 -18.39 17.47
CA GLY A 94 -6.25 -18.69 16.10
C GLY A 94 -5.67 -20.01 15.59
N VAL A 95 -4.42 -20.36 15.95
CA VAL A 95 -3.82 -21.65 15.59
C VAL A 95 -4.55 -22.82 16.29
N LEU A 96 -4.81 -22.71 17.59
CA LEU A 96 -5.54 -23.73 18.34
C LEU A 96 -6.99 -23.87 17.86
N MET A 97 -7.65 -22.73 17.61
CA MET A 97 -9.01 -22.70 17.08
C MET A 97 -9.07 -23.30 15.68
N ALA A 98 -8.12 -22.95 14.81
CA ALA A 98 -8.01 -23.49 13.47
C ALA A 98 -7.83 -25.02 13.48
N ALA A 99 -6.99 -25.55 14.39
CA ALA A 99 -6.82 -26.98 14.56
C ALA A 99 -8.09 -27.66 15.11
N GLY A 100 -8.77 -27.05 16.08
CA GLY A 100 -10.03 -27.59 16.64
C GLY A 100 -11.19 -27.58 15.66
N VAL A 101 -11.40 -26.47 14.93
CA VAL A 101 -12.44 -26.39 13.89
C VAL A 101 -12.09 -27.30 12.72
N GLY A 102 -10.81 -27.38 12.33
CA GLY A 102 -10.38 -28.28 11.28
C GLY A 102 -10.59 -29.75 11.63
N GLY A 103 -10.19 -30.17 12.83
CA GLY A 103 -10.47 -31.53 13.31
C GLY A 103 -11.97 -31.83 13.38
N ALA A 104 -12.79 -30.88 13.84
CA ALA A 104 -14.23 -31.07 13.90
C ALA A 104 -14.86 -31.17 12.50
N MET A 105 -14.35 -30.40 11.53
CA MET A 105 -14.77 -30.49 10.13
C MET A 105 -14.40 -31.84 9.50
N VAL A 106 -13.27 -32.43 9.88
CA VAL A 106 -12.89 -33.77 9.41
C VAL A 106 -13.94 -34.81 9.76
N HIS A 107 -14.54 -34.68 10.95
CA HIS A 107 -15.57 -35.60 11.42
C HIS A 107 -16.94 -35.37 10.77
N VAL A 108 -17.27 -34.13 10.42
CA VAL A 108 -18.54 -33.80 9.74
C VAL A 108 -18.47 -34.14 8.26
N MET A 109 -17.30 -33.97 7.63
CA MET A 109 -17.10 -34.15 6.19
C MET A 109 -16.27 -35.40 5.94
N SER A 110 -16.91 -36.57 5.89
CA SER A 110 -16.27 -37.88 6.04
C SER A 110 -15.21 -38.27 5.00
N GLU A 111 -15.00 -37.51 3.92
CA GLU A 111 -13.96 -37.81 2.91
C GLU A 111 -13.20 -36.56 2.37
N SER A 112 -13.73 -35.34 2.50
CA SER A 112 -13.09 -34.08 2.03
C SER A 112 -12.39 -33.27 3.15
N ALA A 113 -12.57 -33.71 4.39
CA ALA A 113 -11.92 -33.31 5.64
C ALA A 113 -10.52 -32.70 5.56
N GLY A 114 -9.58 -33.42 4.94
CA GLY A 114 -8.16 -33.05 4.95
C GLY A 114 -7.89 -31.73 4.25
N ASN A 115 -8.69 -31.39 3.24
CA ASN A 115 -8.44 -30.26 2.34
C ASN A 115 -9.19 -29.00 2.75
N VAL A 116 -10.39 -29.17 3.32
CA VAL A 116 -11.12 -28.11 4.03
C VAL A 116 -10.23 -27.54 5.13
N ASN A 117 -9.45 -28.37 5.84
CA ASN A 117 -8.52 -27.93 6.88
C ASN A 117 -7.39 -27.04 6.35
N PHE A 118 -6.87 -27.27 5.14
CA PHE A 118 -5.78 -26.46 4.60
C PHE A 118 -6.18 -25.03 4.23
N VAL A 119 -7.45 -24.78 3.90
CA VAL A 119 -7.99 -23.43 3.65
C VAL A 119 -8.58 -22.84 4.92
N LEU A 120 -9.28 -23.67 5.70
CA LEU A 120 -9.97 -23.26 6.91
C LEU A 120 -8.98 -22.88 8.01
N ILE A 121 -7.81 -23.54 8.13
CA ILE A 121 -6.80 -23.18 9.13
C ILE A 121 -6.26 -21.74 8.92
N PRO A 122 -5.66 -21.39 7.77
CA PRO A 122 -5.20 -20.02 7.54
C PRO A 122 -6.36 -19.02 7.43
N GLY A 123 -7.53 -19.46 6.94
CA GLY A 123 -8.75 -18.66 6.93
C GLY A 123 -9.19 -18.24 8.33
N VAL A 124 -9.31 -19.20 9.26
CA VAL A 124 -9.67 -18.97 10.66
C VAL A 124 -8.62 -18.09 11.35
N ILE A 125 -7.33 -18.34 11.12
CA ILE A 125 -6.26 -17.47 11.66
C ILE A 125 -6.40 -16.05 11.13
N ALA A 126 -6.56 -15.85 9.82
CA ALA A 126 -6.69 -14.53 9.22
C ALA A 126 -7.97 -13.80 9.69
N PHE A 127 -9.09 -14.53 9.79
CA PHE A 127 -10.36 -14.01 10.29
C PHE A 127 -10.29 -13.66 11.78
N ALA A 128 -9.51 -14.39 12.58
CA ALA A 128 -9.25 -14.05 13.98
C ALA A 128 -8.34 -12.81 14.11
N MET A 129 -7.34 -12.66 13.25
CA MET A 129 -6.40 -11.53 13.29
C MET A 129 -7.01 -10.22 12.77
N LEU A 130 -7.93 -10.28 11.82
CA LEU A 130 -8.50 -9.10 11.16
C LEU A 130 -9.20 -8.13 12.14
N PRO A 131 -10.13 -8.56 13.02
CA PRO A 131 -10.76 -7.66 13.99
C PRO A 131 -9.74 -7.01 14.94
N VAL A 132 -8.72 -7.75 15.39
CA VAL A 132 -7.67 -7.20 16.26
C VAL A 132 -6.84 -6.14 15.53
N TYR A 133 -6.51 -6.38 14.26
CA TYR A 133 -5.85 -5.37 13.42
C TYR A 133 -6.73 -4.12 13.22
N LEU A 134 -8.03 -4.29 13.03
CA LEU A 134 -8.98 -3.18 12.93
C LEU A 134 -9.13 -2.43 14.26
N ALA A 135 -9.09 -3.13 15.40
CA ALA A 135 -9.08 -2.52 16.74
C ALA A 135 -7.82 -1.67 16.95
N PHE A 136 -6.65 -2.25 16.66
CA PHE A 136 -5.35 -1.56 16.68
C PHE A 136 -5.38 -0.29 15.82
N ARG A 137 -5.87 -0.43 14.59
CA ARG A 137 -5.95 0.69 13.65
C ARG A 137 -6.93 1.77 14.12
N ALA A 138 -8.10 1.38 14.65
CA ALA A 138 -9.10 2.31 15.16
C ALA A 138 -8.59 3.10 16.37
N LEU A 139 -7.72 2.49 17.19
CA LEU A 139 -7.13 3.11 18.36
C LEU A 139 -5.98 4.06 18.00
N LEU A 140 -5.02 3.57 17.22
CA LEU A 140 -3.72 4.23 17.03
C LEU A 140 -3.57 4.98 15.70
N ARG A 141 -4.50 4.86 14.73
CA ARG A 141 -4.36 5.50 13.42
C ARG A 141 -5.59 6.33 13.01
N PRO A 142 -5.44 7.65 12.74
CA PRO A 142 -4.21 8.44 12.86
C PRO A 142 -3.76 8.61 14.33
N LEU A 143 -2.47 8.88 14.55
CA LEU A 143 -1.95 9.29 15.87
C LEU A 143 -2.66 10.58 16.29
N VAL A 144 -3.06 10.68 17.55
CA VAL A 144 -3.76 11.86 18.07
C VAL A 144 -3.31 12.15 19.50
N ALA A 145 -3.32 13.43 19.85
CA ALA A 145 -2.90 13.95 21.15
C ALA A 145 -3.69 13.34 22.33
N GLU A 146 -4.99 13.05 22.16
CA GLU A 146 -5.84 12.57 23.25
C GLU A 146 -5.47 11.16 23.74
N LEU A 147 -4.59 10.44 23.04
CA LEU A 147 -3.99 9.21 23.56
C LEU A 147 -3.09 9.49 24.77
N GLY A 148 -2.60 10.72 24.92
CA GLY A 148 -1.81 11.17 26.06
C GLY A 148 -2.59 11.15 27.37
N ASP A 149 -3.90 11.35 27.30
CA ASP A 149 -4.84 11.32 28.43
C ASP A 149 -5.25 9.88 28.84
N SER A 150 -4.57 8.86 28.30
CA SER A 150 -4.85 7.44 28.57
C SER A 150 -3.68 6.76 29.26
N THR A 151 -3.83 5.49 29.64
CA THR A 151 -2.70 4.63 30.05
C THR A 151 -2.24 3.71 28.91
N VAL A 152 -2.79 3.89 27.70
CA VAL A 152 -2.43 3.08 26.54
C VAL A 152 -1.01 3.47 26.11
N PRO A 153 -0.08 2.52 26.01
CA PRO A 153 1.26 2.77 25.51
C PRO A 153 1.23 3.01 24.01
N VAL A 154 2.07 3.93 23.55
CA VAL A 154 2.16 4.33 22.15
C VAL A 154 3.56 4.04 21.64
N ILE A 155 3.66 3.14 20.66
CA ILE A 155 4.93 2.81 20.01
C ILE A 155 4.95 3.41 18.62
N LEU A 156 5.96 4.22 18.36
CA LEU A 156 6.19 4.87 17.08
C LEU A 156 7.57 4.48 16.56
N GLN A 157 7.70 4.44 15.23
CA GLN A 157 8.99 4.19 14.61
C GLN A 157 9.80 5.49 14.64
N VAL A 158 11.06 5.36 15.08
CA VAL A 158 12.05 6.43 14.99
C VAL A 158 12.59 6.46 13.55
N ARG A 159 12.79 7.67 13.02
CA ARG A 159 13.39 7.88 11.70
C ARG A 159 14.90 7.77 11.88
N ALA A 160 15.55 6.87 11.16
CA ALA A 160 17.00 6.69 11.18
C ALA A 160 17.58 6.98 9.80
N ALA A 161 18.79 7.54 9.75
CA ALA A 161 19.50 7.83 8.49
C ALA A 161 19.76 6.55 7.67
N SER A 162 20.11 5.43 8.33
CA SER A 162 20.33 4.14 7.69
C SER A 162 19.38 3.07 8.27
N LYS A 163 18.28 2.76 7.57
CA LYS A 163 17.31 1.74 8.00
C LYS A 163 17.48 0.44 7.22
N LYS A 164 18.05 -0.60 7.82
CA LYS A 164 17.96 -1.96 7.23
C LYS A 164 16.52 -2.50 7.35
N TRP A 165 16.24 -3.62 6.68
CA TRP A 165 14.88 -4.14 6.55
C TRP A 165 14.43 -5.05 7.70
N TRP A 166 15.38 -5.59 8.44
CA TRP A 166 15.18 -6.61 9.46
C TRP A 166 15.11 -6.06 10.90
N TYR A 167 15.35 -4.76 11.12
CA TYR A 167 15.15 -4.10 12.43
C TYR A 167 14.40 -2.78 12.32
N GLN A 168 13.89 -2.30 13.46
CA GLN A 168 13.20 -1.02 13.59
C GLN A 168 13.61 -0.36 14.90
N ASP A 169 14.07 0.89 14.81
CA ASP A 169 14.21 1.76 15.97
C ASP A 169 12.83 2.29 16.36
N SER A 170 12.57 2.40 17.65
CA SER A 170 11.24 2.76 18.17
C SER A 170 11.32 3.65 19.40
N ILE A 171 10.31 4.50 19.54
CA ILE A 171 10.03 5.25 20.75
C ILE A 171 8.71 4.73 21.30
N ARG A 172 8.73 4.37 22.57
CA ARG A 172 7.58 3.85 23.31
C ARG A 172 7.27 4.83 24.43
N VAL A 173 6.09 5.45 24.36
CA VAL A 173 5.57 6.29 25.43
C VAL A 173 4.64 5.41 26.27
N ASP A 174 5.10 5.01 27.46
CA ASP A 174 4.35 4.19 28.41
C ASP A 174 3.58 5.06 29.41
N THR A 175 3.09 4.45 30.50
CA THR A 175 2.43 5.18 31.59
C THR A 175 3.41 5.93 32.47
N GLU A 176 4.65 5.48 32.60
CA GLU A 176 5.60 6.02 33.58
C GLU A 176 6.88 6.57 32.95
N SER A 177 7.19 6.17 31.72
CA SER A 177 8.43 6.53 31.04
C SER A 177 8.26 6.68 29.53
N VAL A 178 9.23 7.36 28.92
CA VAL A 178 9.49 7.34 27.49
C VAL A 178 10.72 6.46 27.27
N ARG A 179 10.55 5.35 26.57
CA ARG A 179 11.63 4.44 26.22
C ARG A 179 12.00 4.58 24.75
N LEU A 180 13.23 5.00 24.50
CA LEU A 180 13.85 4.99 23.19
C LEU A 180 14.63 3.67 23.03
N ALA A 181 14.30 2.90 22.00
CA ALA A 181 14.91 1.62 21.68
C ALA A 181 15.55 1.67 20.29
N VAL A 182 16.86 1.52 20.23
CA VAL A 182 17.65 1.77 19.03
C VAL A 182 18.65 0.63 18.79
N ARG A 183 18.68 0.18 17.54
CA ARG A 183 19.64 -0.79 17.00
C ARG A 183 20.56 -0.16 15.95
N SER A 184 20.39 1.12 15.62
CA SER A 184 21.29 1.91 14.78
C SER A 184 22.15 2.85 15.63
N GLY A 185 23.48 2.68 15.65
CA GLY A 185 24.41 3.60 16.33
C GLY A 185 25.50 4.05 15.36
N ASP A 186 25.78 5.35 15.29
CA ASP A 186 26.77 5.95 14.38
C ASP A 186 26.62 5.49 12.91
N GLY A 187 25.36 5.31 12.48
CA GLY A 187 25.02 4.84 11.14
C GLY A 187 25.26 3.34 10.89
N ARG A 188 25.74 2.58 11.89
CA ARG A 188 26.00 1.13 11.82
C ARG A 188 24.92 0.33 12.57
N PRO A 189 24.42 -0.78 11.99
CA PRO A 189 23.50 -1.66 12.70
C PRO A 189 24.23 -2.48 13.76
N THR A 190 23.63 -2.63 14.93
CA THR A 190 24.09 -3.55 15.98
C THR A 190 23.09 -4.68 16.19
N TRP A 191 23.59 -5.84 16.60
CA TRP A 191 22.75 -6.99 16.96
C TRP A 191 21.99 -6.73 18.26
N GLY A 192 22.61 -6.05 19.22
CA GLY A 192 22.01 -5.64 20.49
C GLY A 192 21.20 -4.36 20.36
N GLU A 193 20.01 -4.37 20.95
CA GLU A 193 19.18 -3.19 21.16
C GLU A 193 19.71 -2.43 22.37
N SER A 194 20.04 -1.15 22.18
CA SER A 194 20.32 -0.24 23.29
C SER A 194 19.10 0.60 23.56
N THR A 195 18.79 0.75 24.84
CA THR A 195 17.60 1.46 25.28
C THR A 195 17.93 2.58 26.22
N LYS A 196 17.29 3.73 26.02
CA LYS A 196 17.28 4.84 26.96
C LYS A 196 15.87 4.99 27.50
N GLU A 197 15.73 5.01 28.81
CA GLU A 197 14.45 5.19 29.47
C GLU A 197 14.47 6.53 30.22
N THR A 198 13.50 7.38 29.90
CA THR A 198 13.34 8.70 30.49
C THR A 198 12.04 8.70 31.32
N PRO A 199 12.10 8.68 32.65
CA PRO A 199 10.89 8.72 33.48
C PRO A 199 10.10 10.00 33.21
N LEU A 200 8.77 9.89 33.09
CA LEU A 200 7.90 11.02 32.78
C LEU A 200 7.91 12.10 33.87
N ARG A 201 8.22 11.70 35.12
CA ARG A 201 8.41 12.63 36.24
C ARG A 201 9.64 13.52 36.10
N ASP A 202 10.60 13.13 35.28
CA ASP A 202 11.85 13.86 35.07
C ASP A 202 11.76 14.77 33.84
N VAL A 203 10.66 14.71 33.09
CA VAL A 203 10.42 15.53 31.89
C VAL A 203 10.00 16.94 32.32
N ALA A 204 10.91 17.91 32.11
CA ALA A 204 10.71 19.31 32.42
C ALA A 204 9.99 20.07 31.28
N ALA A 205 10.39 19.80 30.03
CA ALA A 205 9.82 20.45 28.85
C ALA A 205 9.66 19.47 27.68
N VAL A 206 8.66 19.71 26.83
CA VAL A 206 8.44 18.92 25.61
C VAL A 206 8.03 19.83 24.46
N GLY A 207 8.69 19.65 23.32
CA GLY A 207 8.42 20.40 22.10
C GLY A 207 8.55 19.53 20.85
N ALA A 208 8.26 20.14 19.71
CA ALA A 208 8.58 19.58 18.41
C ALA A 208 9.31 20.64 17.61
N ARG A 209 10.38 20.25 16.90
CA ARG A 209 11.07 21.13 15.96
C ARG A 209 11.49 20.38 14.72
N SER A 210 11.89 21.12 13.70
CA SER A 210 12.62 20.52 12.58
C SER A 210 14.09 20.38 12.97
N ALA A 211 14.61 19.16 12.85
CA ALA A 211 16.04 18.90 12.97
C ALA A 211 16.73 19.11 11.62
N THR A 212 17.98 19.57 11.67
CA THR A 212 18.89 19.63 10.53
C THR A 212 19.81 18.40 10.53
N GLY A 213 20.28 17.97 9.36
CA GLY A 213 21.08 16.75 9.22
C GLY A 213 22.50 16.84 9.81
N ASP A 214 22.98 18.07 10.04
CA ASP A 214 24.32 18.36 10.59
C ASP A 214 24.31 18.49 12.12
N GLU A 215 23.14 18.34 12.76
CA GLU A 215 23.05 18.34 14.20
C GLU A 215 23.77 17.12 14.79
N PRO A 216 24.57 17.30 15.86
CA PRO A 216 25.23 16.18 16.53
C PRO A 216 24.18 15.18 17.05
N PRO A 217 24.53 13.92 17.33
CA PRO A 217 23.58 13.00 17.96
C PRO A 217 23.19 13.51 19.35
N TRP A 218 21.94 13.95 19.50
CA TRP A 218 21.44 14.54 20.75
C TRP A 218 20.92 13.47 21.74
N ALA A 219 20.44 12.32 21.26
CA ALA A 219 20.01 11.24 22.14
C ALA A 219 21.15 10.22 22.36
N TRP A 220 21.87 10.38 23.47
CA TRP A 220 22.84 9.40 23.95
C TRP A 220 22.13 8.22 24.60
N LEU A 221 22.35 7.01 24.10
CA LEU A 221 21.82 5.78 24.65
C LEU A 221 22.64 5.32 25.87
N SER A 222 22.12 4.35 26.62
CA SER A 222 22.75 3.86 27.86
C SER A 222 24.14 3.23 27.66
N ASP A 223 24.44 2.78 26.44
CA ASP A 223 25.74 2.24 26.05
C ASP A 223 26.67 3.27 25.39
N GLY A 224 26.36 4.57 25.53
CA GLY A 224 27.17 5.66 25.01
C GLY A 224 27.06 5.88 23.50
N ARG A 225 26.15 5.18 22.81
CA ARG A 225 25.91 5.41 21.37
C ARG A 225 25.01 6.60 21.14
N GLY A 226 25.34 7.40 20.13
CA GLY A 226 24.49 8.49 19.67
C GLY A 226 23.50 8.04 18.59
N LEU A 227 22.24 8.49 18.70
CA LEU A 227 21.28 8.37 17.61
C LEU A 227 21.46 9.53 16.62
N SER A 228 21.92 9.23 15.40
CA SER A 228 21.98 10.20 14.30
C SER A 228 20.57 10.66 13.93
N VAL A 229 20.36 11.98 13.81
CA VAL A 229 19.05 12.57 13.54
C VAL A 229 18.93 12.88 12.04
N PRO A 230 18.15 12.13 11.24
CA PRO A 230 17.81 12.59 9.91
C PRO A 230 16.92 13.83 10.03
N PRO A 231 16.99 14.76 9.09
CA PRO A 231 16.30 16.02 9.19
C PRO A 231 14.78 15.90 9.19
N GLY A 232 14.12 17.01 9.45
CA GLY A 232 12.67 17.12 9.51
C GLY A 232 12.18 16.96 10.94
N GLU A 233 10.91 16.63 11.11
CA GLU A 233 10.26 16.64 12.41
C GLU A 233 10.96 15.75 13.47
N ALA A 234 11.24 16.36 14.62
CA ALA A 234 11.81 15.70 15.77
C ALA A 234 11.10 16.16 17.04
N LEU A 235 10.88 15.20 17.94
CA LEU A 235 10.39 15.43 19.29
C LEU A 235 11.57 15.90 20.15
N VAL A 236 11.40 16.98 20.90
CA VAL A 236 12.38 17.45 21.89
C VAL A 236 11.82 17.14 23.27
N VAL A 237 12.60 16.43 24.09
CA VAL A 237 12.27 16.09 25.47
C VAL A 237 13.41 16.59 26.36
N VAL A 238 13.12 17.61 27.16
CA VAL A 238 14.09 18.19 28.11
C VAL A 238 13.79 17.63 29.49
N THR A 239 14.84 17.17 30.15
CA THR A 239 14.86 16.74 31.55
C THR A 239 15.73 17.70 32.35
N ALA A 240 15.83 17.50 33.68
CA ALA A 240 16.71 18.31 34.52
C ALA A 240 18.21 18.18 34.15
N THR A 241 18.60 17.06 33.55
CA THR A 241 20.00 16.70 33.31
C THR A 241 20.37 16.59 31.84
N ASP A 242 19.39 16.51 30.94
CA ASP A 242 19.63 16.15 29.55
C ASP A 242 18.51 16.66 28.61
N GLU A 243 18.87 16.96 27.37
CA GLU A 243 17.96 17.31 26.28
C GLU A 243 18.04 16.24 25.19
N GLN A 244 16.91 15.58 24.93
CA GLN A 244 16.82 14.49 23.97
C GLN A 244 16.03 14.91 22.75
N LEU A 245 16.60 14.65 21.57
CA LEU A 245 15.92 14.89 20.30
C LEU A 245 15.67 13.57 19.58
N VAL A 246 14.40 13.24 19.36
CA VAL A 246 13.98 11.97 18.79
C VAL A 246 13.31 12.20 17.43
N PRO A 247 13.94 11.76 16.32
CA PRO A 247 13.39 11.93 14.98
C PRO A 247 12.17 11.01 14.80
N VAL A 248 10.99 11.59 14.65
CA VAL A 248 9.71 10.87 14.52
C VAL A 248 8.86 11.48 13.41
N HIS A 249 7.81 10.78 12.99
CA HIS A 249 6.76 11.40 12.18
C HIS A 249 5.67 11.97 13.10
N ASP A 250 5.04 13.07 12.69
CA ASP A 250 3.98 13.74 13.45
C ASP A 250 4.49 14.24 14.83
N ALA A 251 5.69 14.84 14.86
CA ALA A 251 6.37 15.20 16.12
C ALA A 251 5.53 16.14 17.00
N GLU A 252 4.80 17.08 16.41
CA GLU A 252 3.90 17.99 17.14
C GLU A 252 2.80 17.22 17.87
N VAL A 253 2.20 16.24 17.22
CA VAL A 253 1.14 15.40 17.80
C VAL A 253 1.71 14.53 18.92
N LEU A 254 2.91 13.99 18.73
CA LEU A 254 3.61 13.22 19.76
C LEU A 254 4.03 14.09 20.94
N ALA A 255 4.47 15.33 20.71
CA ALA A 255 4.83 16.28 21.75
C ALA A 255 3.61 16.61 22.60
N GLU A 256 2.47 16.95 21.99
CA GLU A 256 1.23 17.19 22.71
C GLU A 256 0.73 15.95 23.47
N LEU A 257 0.84 14.76 22.86
CA LEU A 257 0.53 13.48 23.51
C LEU A 257 1.39 13.29 24.77
N LEU A 258 2.69 13.53 24.65
CA LEU A 258 3.64 13.37 25.76
C LEU A 258 3.38 14.41 26.85
N ARG A 259 3.10 15.68 26.51
CA ARG A 259 2.73 16.71 27.50
C ARG A 259 1.50 16.32 28.31
N ARG A 260 0.46 15.83 27.65
CA ARG A 260 -0.74 15.29 28.30
C ARG A 260 -0.42 14.11 29.20
N ARG A 261 0.47 13.22 28.75
CA ARG A 261 0.89 12.06 29.54
C ARG A 261 1.67 12.46 30.79
N VAL A 262 2.62 13.40 30.68
CA VAL A 262 3.36 13.95 31.83
C VAL A 262 2.39 14.60 32.81
N ARG A 263 1.42 15.38 32.32
CA ARG A 263 0.37 15.99 33.17
C ARG A 263 -0.46 14.94 33.90
N LEU A 264 -0.87 13.87 33.22
CA LEU A 264 -1.64 12.78 33.82
C LEU A 264 -0.88 12.10 34.98
N VAL A 265 0.44 11.93 34.83
CA VAL A 265 1.28 11.19 35.78
C VAL A 265 1.75 12.07 36.95
N THR A 266 2.15 13.31 36.66
CA THR A 266 2.80 14.20 37.63
C THR A 266 1.86 15.26 38.21
N GLY A 267 0.70 15.47 37.60
CA GLY A 267 -0.19 16.62 37.88
C GLY A 267 0.34 17.96 37.36
N ARG A 268 1.55 18.01 36.79
CA ARG A 268 2.21 19.22 36.30
C ARG A 268 2.20 19.27 34.77
N MET A 269 1.96 20.46 34.23
CA MET A 269 2.11 20.67 32.78
C MET A 269 3.59 20.95 32.50
N PRO A 270 4.31 20.11 31.73
CA PRO A 270 5.67 20.43 31.31
C PRO A 270 5.65 21.68 30.43
N SER A 271 6.72 22.47 30.48
CA SER A 271 6.81 23.69 29.67
C SER A 271 6.77 23.35 28.18
N THR A 272 6.08 24.19 27.42
CA THR A 272 6.13 24.16 25.96
C THR A 272 7.43 24.81 25.52
N LEU A 273 8.26 24.08 24.78
CA LEU A 273 9.40 24.68 24.11
C LEU A 273 8.88 25.49 22.91
N ASP A 274 8.82 26.81 23.07
CA ASP A 274 8.58 27.73 21.95
C ASP A 274 9.80 27.67 21.03
N THR A 275 9.67 26.85 20.00
CA THR A 275 10.73 26.57 19.03
C THR A 275 10.86 27.68 17.97
N ASP A 276 10.01 28.70 18.04
CA ASP A 276 10.13 29.93 17.25
C ASP A 276 11.16 30.92 17.83
N GLY A 277 11.70 30.68 19.03
CA GLY A 277 12.62 31.57 19.73
C GLY A 277 14.07 31.61 19.23
N ALA A 278 14.45 30.78 18.25
CA ALA A 278 15.77 30.79 17.61
C ALA A 278 15.75 31.44 16.21
N ALA A 279 14.78 32.33 15.95
CA ALA A 279 14.85 33.25 14.84
C ALA A 279 15.96 34.28 15.10
N SER A 280 17.07 34.13 14.37
CA SER A 280 18.10 35.14 14.09
C SER A 280 17.65 36.59 14.33
N PRO A 281 18.31 37.37 15.20
CA PRO A 281 17.98 38.77 15.42
C PRO A 281 18.56 39.61 14.27
N ASN A 282 17.74 39.85 13.24
CA ASN A 282 17.68 41.05 12.38
C ASN A 282 17.15 40.69 10.98
N PRO A 283 16.07 41.36 10.56
CA PRO A 283 16.18 42.18 9.37
C PRO A 283 15.68 43.59 9.67
N GLY A 284 16.47 44.59 9.30
CA GLY A 284 16.12 46.00 9.42
C GLY A 284 14.87 46.37 8.60
N PRO A 285 14.32 47.57 8.83
CA PRO A 285 13.11 48.04 8.18
C PRO A 285 13.34 48.22 6.68
N ALA A 286 12.74 47.34 5.87
CA ALA A 286 12.70 47.49 4.42
C ALA A 286 11.64 48.53 4.05
N THR A 287 12.13 49.66 3.58
CA THR A 287 11.39 50.74 2.93
C THR A 287 10.58 50.21 1.75
N GLU A 288 9.28 50.48 1.73
CA GLU A 288 8.44 50.38 0.53
C GLU A 288 8.98 51.30 -0.57
N PRO A 289 8.98 50.84 -1.83
CA PRO A 289 8.66 51.75 -2.91
C PRO A 289 7.41 51.32 -3.66
N ALA A 290 6.55 52.31 -3.79
CA ALA A 290 5.36 52.38 -4.60
C ALA A 290 5.49 51.76 -6.00
N GLU A 291 4.41 51.08 -6.39
CA GLU A 291 3.98 50.87 -7.77
C GLU A 291 4.11 52.14 -8.61
N PRO A 292 4.36 51.94 -9.91
CA PRO A 292 3.41 52.46 -10.88
C PRO A 292 2.81 51.32 -11.69
N ALA A 293 1.48 51.32 -11.68
CA ALA A 293 0.63 50.55 -12.56
C ALA A 293 0.89 50.96 -14.02
N ASP A 294 1.44 50.02 -14.79
CA ASP A 294 1.40 50.07 -16.25
C ASP A 294 0.67 48.81 -16.74
N SER A 295 -0.65 48.83 -16.60
CA SER A 295 -1.55 47.82 -17.14
C SER A 295 -1.75 48.07 -18.64
N GLY A 296 -0.69 47.86 -19.41
CA GLY A 296 -0.80 47.62 -20.83
C GLY A 296 -1.61 46.34 -21.03
N THR A 297 -2.85 46.49 -21.50
CA THR A 297 -3.74 45.41 -21.95
C THR A 297 -3.15 44.77 -23.19
N GLU A 298 -2.08 43.99 -23.01
CA GLU A 298 -1.67 42.98 -23.97
C GLU A 298 -2.81 41.96 -24.00
N LYS A 299 -3.67 42.08 -25.01
CA LYS A 299 -4.72 41.11 -25.36
C LYS A 299 -4.12 39.72 -25.23
N ALA A 300 -4.39 39.05 -24.11
CA ALA A 300 -3.87 37.72 -23.81
C ALA A 300 -4.36 36.79 -24.91
N ALA A 301 -3.50 36.57 -25.89
CA ALA A 301 -3.81 35.79 -27.07
C ALA A 301 -4.22 34.37 -26.61
N GLY A 302 -5.48 34.02 -26.87
CA GLY A 302 -5.93 32.63 -26.93
C GLY A 302 -6.04 31.86 -25.62
N HIS A 303 -6.40 32.48 -24.49
CA HIS A 303 -6.81 31.68 -23.32
C HIS A 303 -8.20 31.06 -23.56
N VAL A 304 -8.25 29.73 -23.67
CA VAL A 304 -9.48 28.96 -23.81
C VAL A 304 -10.25 29.00 -22.46
N PRO A 305 -11.49 29.53 -22.41
CA PRO A 305 -12.23 29.79 -21.16
C PRO A 305 -12.40 28.59 -20.23
N GLU A 306 -12.34 27.37 -20.77
CA GLU A 306 -12.55 26.11 -20.06
C GLU A 306 -11.36 25.68 -19.19
N VAL A 307 -10.24 26.38 -19.31
CA VAL A 307 -9.00 26.11 -18.58
C VAL A 307 -8.80 27.24 -17.57
N LEU A 308 -8.46 26.93 -16.31
CA LEU A 308 -8.17 27.99 -15.34
C LEU A 308 -7.03 28.88 -15.87
N PRO A 309 -7.02 30.19 -15.54
CA PRO A 309 -5.92 31.05 -15.92
C PRO A 309 -4.60 30.42 -15.47
N ALA A 310 -3.61 30.45 -16.37
CA ALA A 310 -2.28 29.98 -16.05
C ALA A 310 -1.79 30.72 -14.79
N PRO A 311 -1.09 30.04 -13.86
CA PRO A 311 -0.45 30.74 -12.76
C PRO A 311 0.50 31.84 -13.32
N PRO A 312 0.77 32.90 -12.54
CA PRO A 312 1.67 33.98 -12.96
C PRO A 312 2.99 33.42 -13.51
N ARG A 313 3.44 33.93 -14.66
CA ARG A 313 4.63 33.41 -15.36
C ARG A 313 5.92 33.52 -14.56
N THR A 314 6.00 34.46 -13.62
CA THR A 314 7.20 34.72 -12.84
C THR A 314 6.83 34.97 -11.38
N GLY A 315 7.32 34.13 -10.48
CA GLY A 315 7.17 34.40 -9.05
C GLY A 315 8.37 35.10 -8.43
N GLN A 316 8.31 35.28 -7.11
CA GLN A 316 9.36 35.94 -6.35
C GLN A 316 10.67 35.14 -6.40
N ARG A 317 11.81 35.84 -6.36
CA ARG A 317 13.10 35.16 -6.20
C ARG A 317 13.15 34.50 -4.84
N VAL A 318 13.69 33.28 -4.79
CA VAL A 318 13.83 32.52 -3.56
C VAL A 318 15.23 31.96 -3.44
N THR A 319 15.75 31.99 -2.22
CA THR A 319 17.00 31.34 -1.84
C THR A 319 16.72 29.89 -1.46
N ALA A 320 17.62 29.01 -1.86
CA ALA A 320 17.52 27.60 -1.50
C ALA A 320 17.80 27.38 -0.01
N THR A 321 16.99 26.57 0.65
CA THR A 321 17.22 26.11 2.02
C THR A 321 17.91 24.74 2.01
N SER A 322 18.67 24.40 3.06
CA SER A 322 19.33 23.09 3.10
C SER A 322 18.30 21.96 3.17
N SER A 323 18.36 21.00 2.24
CA SER A 323 17.76 19.69 2.49
C SER A 323 18.63 19.01 3.54
N GLY A 324 18.08 18.55 4.65
CA GLY A 324 18.89 17.64 5.46
C GLY A 324 18.83 16.19 4.98
N THR A 325 18.00 15.86 3.96
CA THR A 325 17.52 14.48 3.77
C THR A 325 18.45 13.74 2.84
N VAL A 326 19.32 12.91 3.41
CA VAL A 326 20.12 11.98 2.61
C VAL A 326 19.19 10.94 1.96
N PRO A 327 19.17 10.81 0.62
CA PRO A 327 18.32 9.83 -0.04
C PRO A 327 18.77 8.42 0.34
N PRO A 328 17.87 7.55 0.80
CA PRO A 328 18.23 6.22 1.25
C PRO A 328 18.76 5.36 0.09
N ALA A 329 19.88 4.67 0.34
CA ALA A 329 20.30 3.56 -0.50
C ALA A 329 19.26 2.43 -0.36
N GLY A 330 18.47 2.22 -1.42
CA GLY A 330 17.51 1.12 -1.47
C GLY A 330 18.22 -0.25 -1.39
N PRO A 331 17.47 -1.36 -1.27
CA PRO A 331 18.04 -2.73 -1.28
C PRO A 331 18.76 -3.13 -2.59
N GLY A 332 18.93 -2.21 -3.54
CA GLY A 332 19.54 -2.44 -4.85
C GLY A 332 18.55 -2.98 -5.87
N MET A 333 18.72 -2.57 -7.14
CA MET A 333 17.80 -2.96 -8.21
C MET A 333 17.83 -4.45 -8.49
N VAL A 334 19.01 -5.08 -8.44
CA VAL A 334 19.19 -6.52 -8.69
C VAL A 334 18.38 -7.34 -7.69
N PHE A 335 18.52 -7.05 -6.39
CA PHE A 335 17.77 -7.76 -5.35
C PHE A 335 16.26 -7.60 -5.54
N ARG A 336 15.77 -6.37 -5.77
CA ARG A 336 14.35 -6.13 -6.02
C ARG A 336 13.87 -6.87 -7.26
N GLY A 337 14.64 -6.77 -8.35
CA GLY A 337 14.40 -7.42 -9.63
C GLY A 337 14.24 -8.91 -9.46
N VAL A 338 15.28 -9.57 -8.96
CA VAL A 338 15.31 -11.02 -8.77
C VAL A 338 14.18 -11.46 -7.83
N LEU A 339 14.11 -10.94 -6.60
CA LEU A 339 13.12 -11.42 -5.63
C LEU A 339 11.67 -11.17 -6.07
N SER A 340 11.38 -9.99 -6.63
CA SER A 340 10.01 -9.71 -7.10
C SER A 340 9.65 -10.49 -8.36
N THR A 341 10.60 -10.74 -9.25
CA THR A 341 10.39 -11.57 -10.45
C THR A 341 10.19 -13.02 -10.07
N LEU A 342 10.96 -13.55 -9.11
CA LEU A 342 10.78 -14.91 -8.58
C LEU A 342 9.40 -15.08 -7.92
N LEU A 343 8.99 -14.17 -7.04
CA LEU A 343 7.67 -14.21 -6.41
C LEU A 343 6.53 -14.02 -7.44
N GLY A 344 6.72 -13.14 -8.41
CA GLY A 344 5.75 -12.89 -9.48
C GLY A 344 5.59 -14.10 -10.40
N GLY A 345 6.71 -14.66 -10.87
CA GLY A 345 6.76 -15.87 -11.69
C GLY A 345 6.23 -17.09 -10.94
N PHE A 346 6.50 -17.20 -9.64
CA PHE A 346 5.93 -18.26 -8.81
C PHE A 346 4.39 -18.19 -8.80
N GLY A 347 3.82 -17.00 -8.58
CA GLY A 347 2.38 -16.84 -8.55
C GLY A 347 1.68 -16.95 -9.91
N VAL A 348 2.34 -16.55 -11.00
CA VAL A 348 1.75 -16.58 -12.37
C VAL A 348 1.97 -17.91 -13.08
N ILE A 349 3.08 -18.61 -12.80
CA ILE A 349 3.51 -19.79 -13.56
C ILE A 349 3.53 -21.01 -12.64
N VAL A 350 4.34 -20.99 -11.58
CA VAL A 350 4.61 -22.21 -10.78
C VAL A 350 3.34 -22.71 -10.08
N ALA A 351 2.61 -21.83 -9.39
CA ALA A 351 1.39 -22.24 -8.68
C ALA A 351 0.32 -22.84 -9.62
N PRO A 352 -0.04 -22.21 -10.76
CA PRO A 352 -0.99 -22.84 -11.67
C PRO A 352 -0.42 -24.05 -12.43
N VAL A 353 0.90 -24.14 -12.71
CA VAL A 353 1.51 -25.38 -13.25
C VAL A 353 1.35 -26.53 -12.27
N VAL A 354 1.66 -26.31 -10.98
CA VAL A 354 1.42 -27.30 -9.93
C VAL A 354 -0.05 -27.72 -9.92
N GLY A 355 -0.97 -26.77 -10.10
CA GLY A 355 -2.39 -27.06 -10.28
C GLY A 355 -2.70 -28.00 -11.43
N VAL A 356 -2.24 -27.66 -12.62
CA VAL A 356 -2.44 -28.49 -13.81
C VAL A 356 -1.85 -29.88 -13.60
N LEU A 357 -0.67 -29.99 -13.00
CA LEU A 357 -0.01 -31.28 -12.71
C LEU A 357 -0.78 -32.10 -11.68
N LEU A 358 -1.27 -31.48 -10.60
CA LEU A 358 -2.08 -32.16 -9.58
C LEU A 358 -3.38 -32.69 -10.19
N THR A 359 -4.09 -31.85 -10.94
CA THR A 359 -5.33 -32.24 -11.62
C THR A 359 -5.06 -33.33 -12.69
N ARG A 360 -3.97 -33.22 -13.47
CA ARG A 360 -3.59 -34.21 -14.49
C ARG A 360 -3.20 -35.56 -13.88
N SER A 361 -2.37 -35.56 -12.82
CA SER A 361 -1.88 -36.79 -12.18
C SER A 361 -3.01 -37.69 -11.69
N ARG A 362 -4.18 -37.11 -11.39
CA ARG A 362 -5.37 -37.82 -10.97
C ARG A 362 -6.34 -38.16 -12.09
N ALA A 363 -6.44 -37.31 -13.11
CA ALA A 363 -7.20 -37.68 -14.31
C ALA A 363 -6.58 -38.88 -15.06
N VAL A 364 -5.30 -39.20 -14.82
CA VAL A 364 -4.66 -40.44 -15.29
C VAL A 364 -5.16 -41.69 -14.54
N VAL A 365 -5.76 -41.52 -13.37
CA VAL A 365 -6.27 -42.63 -12.52
C VAL A 365 -7.67 -43.07 -12.95
N ASP A 366 -8.41 -42.24 -13.70
CA ASP A 366 -9.70 -42.61 -14.27
C ASP A 366 -9.54 -43.04 -15.75
N PRO A 367 -9.40 -44.35 -16.03
CA PRO A 367 -9.24 -44.86 -17.38
C PRO A 367 -10.49 -44.68 -18.25
N GLU A 368 -11.66 -44.38 -17.67
CA GLU A 368 -12.92 -44.23 -18.41
C GLU A 368 -13.05 -42.85 -19.08
N ALA A 369 -12.25 -41.85 -18.65
CA ALA A 369 -12.32 -40.49 -19.17
C ALA A 369 -10.93 -39.88 -19.51
N PRO A 370 -10.13 -40.50 -20.42
CA PRO A 370 -8.79 -40.01 -20.78
C PRO A 370 -8.82 -38.57 -21.33
N TRP A 371 -9.92 -38.19 -21.99
CA TRP A 371 -10.16 -36.85 -22.51
C TRP A 371 -10.15 -35.75 -21.42
N LEU A 372 -10.53 -36.07 -20.18
CA LEU A 372 -10.53 -35.12 -19.06
C LEU A 372 -9.10 -34.71 -18.71
N SER A 373 -8.15 -35.65 -18.75
CA SER A 373 -6.74 -35.40 -18.46
C SER A 373 -6.09 -34.49 -19.51
N GLU A 374 -6.42 -34.71 -20.79
CA GLU A 374 -5.96 -33.91 -21.92
C GLU A 374 -6.62 -32.53 -21.92
N TRP A 375 -7.91 -32.48 -21.55
CA TRP A 375 -8.68 -31.26 -21.38
C TRP A 375 -8.06 -30.32 -20.35
N VAL A 376 -7.83 -30.81 -19.12
CA VAL A 376 -7.20 -30.05 -18.04
C VAL A 376 -5.82 -29.55 -18.47
N ALA A 377 -5.02 -30.39 -19.13
CA ALA A 377 -3.68 -30.03 -19.58
C ALA A 377 -3.72 -28.93 -20.64
N GLY A 378 -4.57 -29.07 -21.67
CA GLY A 378 -4.70 -28.10 -22.75
C GLY A 378 -5.29 -26.77 -22.28
N PHE A 379 -6.37 -26.81 -21.50
CA PHE A 379 -7.03 -25.62 -20.94
C PHE A 379 -6.10 -24.89 -19.96
N GLY A 380 -5.46 -25.63 -19.06
CA GLY A 380 -4.49 -25.10 -18.11
C GLY A 380 -3.28 -24.47 -18.81
N ALA A 381 -2.70 -25.15 -19.81
CA ALA A 381 -1.56 -24.64 -20.57
C ALA A 381 -1.89 -23.35 -21.34
N LEU A 382 -3.10 -23.24 -21.92
CA LEU A 382 -3.55 -22.04 -22.60
C LEU A 382 -3.57 -20.83 -21.64
N TRP A 383 -4.23 -20.96 -20.49
CA TRP A 383 -4.36 -19.87 -19.52
C TRP A 383 -3.05 -19.53 -18.80
N LEU A 384 -2.19 -20.53 -18.57
CA LEU A 384 -0.81 -20.32 -18.14
C LEU A 384 -0.01 -19.49 -19.16
N THR A 385 -0.12 -19.82 -20.45
CA THR A 385 0.56 -19.07 -21.53
C THR A 385 0.05 -17.64 -21.60
N ILE A 386 -1.27 -17.43 -21.56
CA ILE A 386 -1.87 -16.09 -21.53
C ILE A 386 -1.39 -15.29 -20.31
N GLY A 387 -1.44 -15.90 -19.11
CA GLY A 387 -0.98 -15.27 -17.88
C GLY A 387 0.51 -14.90 -17.93
N PHE A 388 1.35 -15.81 -18.43
CA PHE A 388 2.77 -15.59 -18.62
C PHE A 388 3.05 -14.42 -19.58
N LEU A 389 2.43 -14.42 -20.76
CA LEU A 389 2.58 -13.35 -21.75
C LEU A 389 2.13 -11.99 -21.19
N LEU A 390 0.97 -11.95 -20.52
CA LEU A 390 0.48 -10.74 -19.86
C LEU A 390 1.43 -10.25 -18.77
N TRP A 391 2.04 -11.17 -18.02
CA TRP A 391 3.03 -10.86 -16.98
C TRP A 391 4.32 -10.31 -17.57
N VAL A 392 4.87 -10.92 -18.62
CA VAL A 392 6.06 -10.45 -19.34
C VAL A 392 5.82 -9.04 -19.90
N VAL A 393 4.70 -8.83 -20.60
CA VAL A 393 4.33 -7.51 -21.14
C VAL A 393 4.09 -6.48 -20.03
N SER A 394 3.63 -6.93 -18.86
CA SER A 394 3.34 -6.08 -17.70
C SER A 394 4.41 -6.11 -16.62
N ILE A 395 5.62 -6.61 -16.91
CA ILE A 395 6.70 -6.71 -15.91
C ILE A 395 7.08 -5.33 -15.37
N ARG A 396 6.91 -4.29 -16.20
CA ARG A 396 7.12 -2.89 -15.84
C ARG A 396 5.96 -2.26 -15.07
N VAL A 397 4.87 -2.98 -14.81
CA VAL A 397 3.67 -2.43 -14.14
C VAL A 397 3.26 -3.33 -12.97
N PRO A 398 4.02 -3.35 -11.85
CA PRO A 398 3.81 -4.27 -10.72
C PRO A 398 2.41 -4.20 -10.09
N ARG A 399 1.71 -3.07 -10.23
CA ARG A 399 0.31 -2.94 -9.79
C ARG A 399 -0.65 -3.93 -10.48
N ARG A 400 -0.29 -4.46 -11.66
CA ARG A 400 -1.11 -5.40 -12.43
C ARG A 400 -0.84 -6.86 -12.04
N TRP A 401 0.30 -7.17 -11.42
CA TRP A 401 0.69 -8.56 -11.16
C TRP A 401 -0.33 -9.37 -10.37
N PRO A 402 -0.98 -8.83 -9.31
CA PRO A 402 -2.04 -9.56 -8.62
C PRO A 402 -3.21 -9.96 -9.53
N TRP A 403 -3.58 -9.09 -10.47
CA TRP A 403 -4.63 -9.39 -11.43
C TRP A 403 -4.20 -10.45 -12.45
N ILE A 404 -2.95 -10.40 -12.88
CA ILE A 404 -2.41 -11.37 -13.83
C ILE A 404 -2.29 -12.75 -13.18
N GLY A 405 -1.88 -12.82 -11.91
CA GLY A 405 -1.89 -14.05 -11.12
C GLY A 405 -3.27 -14.68 -11.07
N LEU A 406 -4.33 -13.88 -10.88
CA LEU A 406 -5.71 -14.36 -10.93
C LEU A 406 -6.12 -14.86 -12.32
N ILE A 407 -5.71 -14.17 -13.39
CA ILE A 407 -5.99 -14.59 -14.78
C ILE A 407 -5.39 -15.98 -15.07
N SER A 408 -4.19 -16.28 -14.55
CA SER A 408 -3.58 -17.61 -14.71
C SER A 408 -4.18 -18.65 -13.77
N SER A 409 -4.51 -18.29 -12.52
CA SER A 409 -4.87 -19.27 -11.49
C SER A 409 -6.35 -19.64 -11.45
N VAL A 410 -7.26 -18.68 -11.73
CA VAL A 410 -8.71 -18.92 -11.65
C VAL A 410 -9.18 -19.96 -12.68
N PRO A 411 -8.76 -19.93 -13.94
CA PRO A 411 -9.14 -20.97 -14.90
C PRO A 411 -8.64 -22.36 -14.47
N VAL A 412 -7.39 -22.47 -14.03
CA VAL A 412 -6.84 -23.74 -13.51
C VAL A 412 -7.66 -24.25 -12.32
N ALA A 413 -8.06 -23.36 -11.42
CA ALA A 413 -8.92 -23.70 -10.29
C ALA A 413 -10.34 -24.13 -10.71
N LEU A 414 -10.92 -23.49 -11.73
CA LEU A 414 -12.20 -23.90 -12.29
C LEU A 414 -12.10 -25.28 -12.95
N ALA A 415 -11.04 -25.54 -13.72
CA ALA A 415 -10.81 -26.85 -14.31
C ALA A 415 -10.65 -27.93 -13.24
N ALA A 416 -9.98 -27.58 -12.13
CA ALA A 416 -9.90 -28.44 -10.96
C ALA A 416 -11.29 -28.67 -10.34
N TRP A 417 -12.14 -27.63 -10.19
CA TRP A 417 -13.52 -27.73 -9.68
C TRP A 417 -14.45 -28.66 -10.45
N PHE A 418 -14.20 -28.86 -11.75
CA PHE A 418 -15.01 -29.75 -12.59
C PHE A 418 -14.60 -31.23 -12.52
N SER A 419 -13.52 -31.57 -11.81
CA SER A 419 -13.01 -32.95 -11.79
C SER A 419 -13.76 -33.91 -10.87
N GLU A 420 -14.91 -33.52 -10.29
CA GLU A 420 -15.75 -34.24 -9.30
C GLU A 420 -15.04 -34.70 -8.00
N ASP A 421 -13.72 -34.82 -8.03
CA ASP A 421 -12.84 -35.10 -6.91
C ASP A 421 -12.71 -33.88 -5.97
N GLY A 422 -13.33 -33.97 -4.80
CA GLY A 422 -13.28 -32.91 -3.77
C GLY A 422 -11.87 -32.41 -3.41
N LEU A 423 -10.85 -33.27 -3.49
CA LEU A 423 -9.46 -32.90 -3.20
C LEU A 423 -8.81 -32.06 -4.30
N VAL A 424 -9.16 -32.31 -5.56
CA VAL A 424 -8.69 -31.51 -6.70
C VAL A 424 -9.40 -30.15 -6.70
N ASN A 425 -10.67 -30.12 -6.30
CA ASN A 425 -11.43 -28.89 -6.15
C ASN A 425 -10.79 -27.92 -5.15
N ASP A 426 -10.29 -28.44 -4.04
CA ASP A 426 -9.66 -27.65 -2.98
C ASP A 426 -8.25 -27.19 -3.35
N ALA A 427 -7.47 -28.03 -4.05
CA ALA A 427 -6.19 -27.64 -4.62
C ALA A 427 -6.34 -26.40 -5.53
N GLY A 428 -7.39 -26.38 -6.36
CA GLY A 428 -7.76 -25.22 -7.19
C GLY A 428 -7.84 -23.91 -6.40
N THR A 429 -8.58 -23.90 -5.29
CA THR A 429 -8.72 -22.72 -4.43
C THR A 429 -7.38 -22.28 -3.82
N VAL A 430 -6.58 -23.25 -3.34
CA VAL A 430 -5.24 -22.98 -2.78
C VAL A 430 -4.34 -22.32 -3.81
N ILE A 431 -4.34 -22.81 -5.05
CA ILE A 431 -3.55 -22.25 -6.15
C ILE A 431 -3.91 -20.78 -6.38
N VAL A 432 -5.21 -20.43 -6.36
CA VAL A 432 -5.65 -19.03 -6.50
C VAL A 432 -5.13 -18.16 -5.35
N VAL A 433 -5.25 -18.63 -4.10
CA VAL A 433 -4.79 -17.88 -2.93
C VAL A 433 -3.27 -17.71 -2.95
N VAL A 434 -2.52 -18.78 -3.21
CA VAL A 434 -1.06 -18.77 -3.31
C VAL A 434 -0.60 -17.86 -4.44
N ALA A 435 -1.20 -17.97 -5.62
CA ALA A 435 -0.92 -17.09 -6.77
C ALA A 435 -1.15 -15.61 -6.42
N LEU A 436 -2.28 -15.29 -5.77
CA LEU A 436 -2.61 -13.93 -5.35
C LEU A 436 -1.64 -13.41 -4.29
N VAL A 437 -1.35 -14.19 -3.25
CA VAL A 437 -0.43 -13.80 -2.17
C VAL A 437 0.97 -13.59 -2.72
N ALA A 438 1.50 -14.52 -3.52
CA ALA A 438 2.82 -14.43 -4.11
C ALA A 438 2.97 -13.19 -5.00
N THR A 439 1.99 -12.91 -5.87
CA THR A 439 2.01 -11.72 -6.73
C THR A 439 1.80 -10.40 -5.97
N VAL A 440 1.04 -10.40 -4.86
CA VAL A 440 0.95 -9.25 -3.95
C VAL A 440 2.27 -9.01 -3.22
N LEU A 441 2.92 -10.06 -2.72
CA LEU A 441 4.24 -9.97 -2.09
C LEU A 441 5.29 -9.48 -3.09
N ALA A 442 5.30 -10.01 -4.32
CA ALA A 442 6.15 -9.55 -5.41
C ALA A 442 6.03 -8.04 -5.63
N ARG A 443 4.79 -7.54 -5.72
CA ARG A 443 4.49 -6.10 -5.82
C ARG A 443 4.99 -5.32 -4.60
N LEU A 444 4.79 -5.85 -3.39
CA LEU A 444 5.23 -5.19 -2.15
C LEU A 444 6.76 -5.12 -2.07
N VAL A 445 7.47 -6.19 -2.38
CA VAL A 445 8.94 -6.23 -2.46
C VAL A 445 9.43 -5.15 -3.43
N TRP A 446 8.77 -5.03 -4.59
CA TRP A 446 9.12 -4.00 -5.57
C TRP A 446 8.87 -2.57 -5.06
N THR A 447 7.73 -2.31 -4.41
CA THR A 447 7.22 -0.94 -4.16
C THR A 447 7.40 -0.41 -2.74
N ARG A 448 7.76 -1.23 -1.75
CA ARG A 448 7.67 -0.85 -0.33
C ARG A 448 8.75 0.13 0.13
N ARG A 449 9.97 0.04 -0.42
CA ARG A 449 11.07 0.95 -0.07
C ARG A 449 11.46 1.76 -1.28
N LEU A 450 11.41 3.08 -1.24
CA LEU A 450 11.96 3.88 -2.34
C LEU A 450 13.48 3.96 -2.18
N GLY A 451 14.19 4.04 -3.30
CA GLY A 451 15.65 4.14 -3.34
C GLY A 451 16.09 4.69 -4.70
N THR A 452 17.27 5.30 -4.74
CA THR A 452 17.83 5.95 -5.94
C THR A 452 18.06 4.96 -7.07
N ASP A 453 18.25 3.68 -6.72
CA ASP A 453 18.29 2.55 -7.64
C ASP A 453 17.07 2.49 -8.58
N LEU A 454 15.90 2.94 -8.15
CA LEU A 454 14.68 2.97 -8.97
C LEU A 454 14.72 3.99 -10.11
N ALA A 455 15.65 4.94 -10.10
CA ALA A 455 15.88 5.89 -11.18
C ALA A 455 16.20 5.15 -12.49
N ALA A 456 16.95 4.04 -12.39
CA ALA A 456 17.33 3.23 -13.55
C ALA A 456 16.30 2.20 -14.00
N SER A 457 15.24 2.00 -13.23
CA SER A 457 14.22 1.02 -13.57
C SER A 457 13.19 1.59 -14.54
N ALA A 458 12.81 0.81 -15.53
CA ALA A 458 11.66 1.10 -16.38
C ALA A 458 10.31 0.77 -15.71
N SER A 459 10.32 0.16 -14.52
CA SER A 459 9.08 -0.24 -13.85
C SER A 459 8.40 0.93 -13.14
N GLU A 460 7.08 0.88 -13.07
CA GLU A 460 6.24 1.87 -12.38
C GLU A 460 6.56 1.93 -10.88
N VAL A 461 6.79 3.14 -10.39
CA VAL A 461 7.05 3.44 -8.97
C VAL A 461 5.87 4.25 -8.41
N PRO A 462 5.05 3.65 -7.53
CA PRO A 462 3.97 4.36 -6.89
C PRO A 462 4.49 5.16 -5.68
N VAL A 463 4.33 6.47 -5.73
CA VAL A 463 4.67 7.40 -4.66
C VAL A 463 3.37 7.89 -4.01
N ARG A 464 3.30 7.80 -2.68
CA ARG A 464 2.16 8.32 -1.93
C ARG A 464 2.32 9.83 -1.75
N LEU A 465 1.22 10.54 -1.96
CA LEU A 465 1.17 11.98 -1.70
C LEU A 465 0.99 12.22 -0.20
N ASN A 466 1.63 13.25 0.33
CA ASN A 466 1.46 13.65 1.71
C ASN A 466 0.11 14.38 1.88
N GLY A 467 -0.74 13.92 2.82
CA GLY A 467 -2.08 14.44 3.06
C GLY A 467 -3.22 13.44 2.78
N GLN A 468 -4.28 13.54 3.57
CA GLN A 468 -5.43 12.63 3.45
C GLN A 468 -6.18 12.85 2.13
N GLY A 469 -6.45 11.75 1.41
CA GLY A 469 -7.33 11.75 0.24
C GLY A 469 -6.74 12.29 -1.07
N ILE A 470 -5.48 12.74 -1.09
CA ILE A 470 -4.91 13.46 -2.24
C ILE A 470 -4.63 12.53 -3.43
N GLY A 471 -4.17 11.30 -3.20
CA GLY A 471 -3.91 10.33 -4.28
C GLY A 471 -2.52 9.71 -4.24
N ARG A 472 -2.01 9.35 -5.41
CA ARG A 472 -0.65 8.83 -5.63
C ARG A 472 -0.06 9.37 -6.92
N LEU A 473 1.25 9.59 -6.93
CA LEU A 473 2.03 9.84 -8.13
C LEU A 473 2.56 8.49 -8.64
N LEU A 474 2.41 8.21 -9.93
CA LEU A 474 2.91 7.00 -10.56
C LEU A 474 4.03 7.41 -11.51
N ILE A 475 5.27 7.17 -11.10
CA ILE A 475 6.43 7.46 -11.94
C ILE A 475 6.61 6.24 -12.85
N GLN A 476 6.28 6.39 -14.12
CA GLN A 476 6.43 5.36 -15.14
C GLN A 476 7.78 5.54 -15.85
N ARG A 477 8.03 4.77 -16.91
CA ARG A 477 9.27 4.87 -17.69
C ARG A 477 9.41 6.24 -18.36
N ASP A 478 8.37 6.64 -19.09
CA ASP A 478 8.42 7.81 -19.99
C ASP A 478 7.48 8.96 -19.54
N ARG A 479 6.76 8.77 -18.43
CA ARG A 479 5.82 9.78 -17.91
C ARG A 479 5.57 9.65 -16.41
N ILE A 480 5.06 10.72 -15.81
CA ILE A 480 4.60 10.79 -14.43
C ILE A 480 3.09 10.95 -14.44
N VAL A 481 2.34 10.04 -13.82
CA VAL A 481 0.87 10.08 -13.79
C VAL A 481 0.38 10.43 -12.39
N PHE A 482 -0.42 11.49 -12.28
CA PHE A 482 -1.14 11.86 -11.07
C PHE A 482 -2.46 11.08 -10.99
N ASP A 483 -2.55 10.14 -10.06
CA ASP A 483 -3.71 9.28 -9.81
C ASP A 483 -4.40 9.71 -8.50
N ARG A 484 -5.32 10.68 -8.61
CA ARG A 484 -6.11 11.19 -7.49
C ARG A 484 -7.11 10.15 -7.01
N ARG A 485 -7.29 10.01 -5.69
CA ARG A 485 -8.43 9.25 -5.15
C ARG A 485 -9.71 10.09 -5.30
N LYS A 486 -10.81 9.47 -5.74
CA LYS A 486 -12.12 10.15 -5.88
C LYS A 486 -12.51 10.82 -4.56
N THR A 487 -12.61 12.14 -4.54
CA THR A 487 -13.16 12.91 -3.41
C THR A 487 -14.38 13.75 -3.80
N GLY A 488 -15.03 13.49 -4.95
CA GLY A 488 -16.18 14.28 -5.39
C GLY A 488 -16.93 13.69 -6.59
N ALA A 489 -18.02 14.36 -6.98
CA ALA A 489 -19.00 13.92 -7.98
C ALA A 489 -18.63 14.22 -9.44
N GLY A 490 -17.47 14.79 -9.72
CA GLY A 490 -17.00 15.09 -11.08
C GLY A 490 -16.21 13.94 -11.72
N GLY A 491 -16.28 13.80 -13.04
CA GLY A 491 -15.35 12.97 -13.81
C GLY A 491 -13.91 13.38 -13.55
N HIS A 492 -13.03 12.40 -13.32
CA HIS A 492 -11.64 12.65 -12.97
C HIS A 492 -10.68 11.97 -13.95
N VAL A 493 -10.35 12.64 -15.05
CA VAL A 493 -9.28 12.17 -15.94
C VAL A 493 -7.97 12.27 -15.17
N ARG A 494 -7.14 11.22 -15.17
CA ARG A 494 -5.80 11.30 -14.59
C ARG A 494 -4.98 12.31 -15.38
N HIS A 495 -4.04 12.97 -14.72
CA HIS A 495 -3.13 13.91 -15.37
C HIS A 495 -1.78 13.24 -15.55
N ALA A 496 -1.09 13.49 -16.66
CA ALA A 496 0.25 12.98 -16.91
C ALA A 496 1.21 14.08 -17.38
N LEU A 497 2.46 13.98 -16.95
CA LEU A 497 3.60 14.75 -17.49
C LEU A 497 4.51 13.79 -18.25
N ALA A 498 4.87 14.14 -19.48
CA ALA A 498 5.92 13.44 -20.20
C ALA A 498 7.27 13.69 -19.52
N LEU A 499 8.04 12.63 -19.29
CA LEU A 499 9.38 12.76 -18.69
C LEU A 499 10.41 13.29 -19.69
N ALA A 500 10.18 13.09 -20.99
CA ALA A 500 11.04 13.62 -22.05
C ALA A 500 10.98 15.17 -22.13
N ASP A 501 9.85 15.76 -21.72
CA ASP A 501 9.66 17.21 -21.71
C ASP A 501 10.03 17.85 -20.37
N LEU A 502 10.51 17.04 -19.40
CA LEU A 502 10.83 17.50 -18.05
C LEU A 502 12.06 18.41 -18.09
N THR A 503 11.86 19.68 -17.78
CA THR A 503 12.92 20.69 -17.68
C THR A 503 13.38 20.90 -16.25
N LEU A 504 12.49 20.69 -15.28
CA LEU A 504 12.79 20.88 -13.86
C LEU A 504 12.10 19.82 -13.00
N ALA A 505 12.88 19.17 -12.13
CA ALA A 505 12.36 18.46 -10.97
C ALA A 505 13.10 18.99 -9.74
N GLN A 506 12.45 19.85 -8.96
CA GLN A 506 13.06 20.58 -7.87
C GLN A 506 12.43 20.14 -6.54
N PRO A 507 13.21 19.56 -5.62
CA PRO A 507 12.74 19.32 -4.27
C PRO A 507 12.60 20.63 -3.51
N GLY A 508 11.71 20.66 -2.54
CA GLY A 508 11.47 21.83 -1.72
C GLY A 508 10.41 21.57 -0.67
N GLU A 509 9.90 22.65 -0.13
CA GLU A 509 8.77 22.65 0.78
C GLU A 509 7.82 23.80 0.49
N THR A 510 6.58 23.63 0.94
CA THR A 510 5.63 24.73 1.02
C THR A 510 5.56 25.20 2.47
N ALA A 511 5.94 26.45 2.72
CA ALA A 511 5.97 27.12 4.01
C ALA A 511 4.89 28.21 4.09
N GLY A 512 4.35 28.47 5.27
CA GLY A 512 3.31 29.49 5.50
C GLY A 512 2.09 28.94 6.23
N ALA A 513 1.31 29.85 6.81
CA ALA A 513 0.09 29.54 7.57
C ALA A 513 -1.12 29.27 6.66
N GLU A 514 -1.17 29.93 5.50
CA GLU A 514 -2.21 29.67 4.51
C GLU A 514 -2.00 28.33 3.82
N VAL A 515 -3.11 27.67 3.43
CA VAL A 515 -3.09 26.39 2.69
C VAL A 515 -3.19 26.73 1.20
N PRO A 516 -2.07 26.90 0.47
CA PRO A 516 -2.14 27.26 -0.93
C PRO A 516 -2.84 26.14 -1.71
N THR A 517 -3.64 26.54 -2.69
CA THR A 517 -4.18 25.62 -3.68
C THR A 517 -3.38 25.76 -4.97
N TRP A 518 -3.01 24.63 -5.57
CA TRP A 518 -2.34 24.58 -6.85
C TRP A 518 -3.33 24.16 -7.94
N PRO A 519 -3.52 24.94 -8.99
CA PRO A 519 -4.36 24.53 -10.11
C PRO A 519 -3.69 23.38 -10.86
N LEU A 520 -4.44 22.29 -11.06
CA LEU A 520 -4.09 21.24 -12.00
C LEU A 520 -4.79 21.53 -13.34
N PRO A 521 -4.14 21.17 -14.47
CA PRO A 521 -4.77 21.22 -15.78
C PRO A 521 -6.18 20.62 -15.77
N GLY A 522 -7.16 21.29 -16.38
CA GLY A 522 -8.54 20.81 -16.41
C GLY A 522 -9.42 21.19 -15.21
N GLY A 523 -9.06 22.25 -14.49
CA GLY A 523 -9.95 22.96 -13.56
C GLY A 523 -10.01 22.40 -12.14
N SER A 524 -9.16 21.42 -11.80
CA SER A 524 -9.15 20.86 -10.46
C SER A 524 -8.06 21.50 -9.60
N MET A 525 -8.35 21.76 -8.33
CA MET A 525 -7.36 22.28 -7.38
C MET A 525 -6.74 21.15 -6.56
N LEU A 526 -5.44 21.25 -6.32
CA LEU A 526 -4.66 20.44 -5.39
C LEU A 526 -4.38 21.27 -4.13
N ARG A 527 -4.85 20.83 -2.96
CA ARG A 527 -4.51 21.50 -1.70
C ARG A 527 -3.07 21.13 -1.32
N LEU A 528 -2.20 22.13 -1.26
CA LEU A 528 -0.84 22.00 -0.77
C LEU A 528 -0.86 22.16 0.75
N ARG A 529 -0.20 21.25 1.46
CA ARG A 529 -0.05 21.32 2.92
C ARG A 529 1.36 21.79 3.23
N ARG A 530 1.52 22.48 4.36
CA ARG A 530 2.85 22.80 4.89
C ARG A 530 3.73 21.54 4.94
N GLY A 531 4.98 21.68 4.49
CA GLY A 531 5.97 20.60 4.51
C GLY A 531 6.50 20.19 3.14
N PRO A 532 7.14 19.00 3.06
CA PRO A 532 7.91 18.59 1.89
C PRO A 532 7.05 18.42 0.63
N ALA A 533 7.56 18.96 -0.48
CA ALA A 533 6.88 18.98 -1.76
C ALA A 533 7.88 18.90 -2.92
N LEU A 534 7.39 18.44 -4.07
CA LEU A 534 8.16 18.31 -5.30
C LEU A 534 7.54 19.20 -6.37
N ARG A 535 8.36 20.10 -6.92
CA ARG A 535 8.01 20.90 -8.09
C ARG A 535 8.48 20.15 -9.34
N LEU A 536 7.58 19.97 -10.29
CA LEU A 536 7.83 19.34 -11.58
C LEU A 536 7.42 20.33 -12.67
N VAL A 537 8.30 20.61 -13.62
CA VAL A 537 8.02 21.40 -14.82
C VAL A 537 8.33 20.52 -16.02
N ALA A 538 7.32 20.28 -16.86
CA ALA A 538 7.48 19.53 -18.10
C ALA A 538 6.69 20.19 -19.24
N GLY A 539 7.41 20.65 -20.27
CA GLY A 539 6.83 21.44 -21.36
C GLY A 539 6.06 22.65 -20.84
N SER A 540 4.78 22.77 -21.21
CA SER A 540 3.90 23.84 -20.76
C SER A 540 3.23 23.59 -19.41
N GLN A 541 3.49 22.47 -18.73
CA GLN A 541 2.84 22.11 -17.48
C GLN A 541 3.77 22.24 -16.27
N GLN A 542 3.22 22.71 -15.16
CA GLN A 542 3.90 22.72 -13.87
C GLN A 542 3.03 22.15 -12.76
N TRP A 543 3.58 21.23 -11.97
CA TRP A 543 2.95 20.65 -10.79
C TRP A 543 3.76 20.93 -9.53
N ILE A 544 3.08 21.26 -8.44
CA ILE A 544 3.62 21.22 -7.07
C ILE A 544 2.91 20.09 -6.35
N VAL A 545 3.65 19.08 -5.89
CA VAL A 545 3.07 17.85 -5.37
C VAL A 545 3.59 17.56 -3.97
N PRO A 546 2.74 17.46 -2.94
CA PRO A 546 3.20 17.16 -1.58
C PRO A 546 3.66 15.70 -1.49
N VAL A 547 4.92 15.47 -1.14
CA VAL A 547 5.54 14.13 -1.10
C VAL A 547 6.48 14.03 0.09
N LEU A 548 6.57 12.86 0.72
CA LEU A 548 7.37 12.70 1.95
C LEU A 548 8.89 12.77 1.73
N GLN A 549 9.37 12.49 0.52
CA GLN A 549 10.81 12.36 0.21
C GLN A 549 11.12 13.05 -1.13
N PRO A 550 10.99 14.39 -1.21
CA PRO A 550 11.08 15.09 -2.49
C PRO A 550 12.47 14.96 -3.13
N ASP A 551 13.57 14.91 -2.37
CA ASP A 551 14.92 14.72 -2.92
C ASP A 551 15.05 13.39 -3.67
N LEU A 552 14.72 12.30 -3.00
CA LEU A 552 14.75 10.95 -3.57
C LEU A 552 13.87 10.85 -4.80
N ILE A 553 12.67 11.43 -4.74
CA ILE A 553 11.73 11.38 -5.86
C ILE A 553 12.23 12.26 -7.02
N ALA A 554 12.79 13.44 -6.74
CA ALA A 554 13.41 14.29 -7.75
C ALA A 554 14.56 13.55 -8.45
N GLU A 555 15.41 12.84 -7.70
CA GLU A 555 16.50 12.04 -8.26
C GLU A 555 15.99 10.90 -9.15
N ILE A 556 14.98 10.14 -8.69
CA ILE A 556 14.33 9.10 -9.50
C ILE A 556 13.75 9.69 -10.78
N VAL A 557 13.07 10.83 -10.68
CA VAL A 557 12.45 11.51 -11.81
C VAL A 557 13.50 12.02 -12.81
N ARG A 558 14.54 12.72 -12.34
CA ARG A 558 15.64 13.21 -13.19
C ARG A 558 16.36 12.06 -13.88
N GLY A 559 16.70 11.01 -13.14
CA GLY A 559 17.39 9.85 -13.71
C GLY A 559 16.54 9.07 -14.72
N ARG A 560 15.21 9.17 -14.66
CA ARG A 560 14.32 8.63 -15.70
C ARG A 560 14.12 9.59 -16.86
N ALA A 561 13.97 10.88 -16.61
CA ALA A 561 13.87 11.91 -17.64
C ALA A 561 15.06 11.86 -18.59
N ALA A 562 16.29 11.69 -18.07
CA ALA A 562 17.50 11.51 -18.86
C ALA A 562 17.47 10.31 -19.83
N ARG A 563 16.52 9.36 -19.67
CA ARG A 563 16.34 8.17 -20.52
C ARG A 563 14.95 8.08 -21.13
N ALA A 564 14.09 9.05 -20.87
CA ALA A 564 12.71 9.05 -21.33
C ALA A 564 12.70 9.27 -22.83
N ARG A 565 11.82 8.55 -23.52
CA ARG A 565 11.58 8.77 -24.95
C ARG A 565 10.45 9.78 -25.13
N PRO A 566 10.51 10.65 -26.15
CA PRO A 566 9.38 11.47 -26.54
C PRO A 566 8.15 10.59 -26.78
N LEU A 567 6.98 11.06 -26.33
CA LEU A 567 5.73 10.37 -26.59
C LEU A 567 5.45 10.46 -28.10
N GLY A 568 5.54 9.35 -28.83
CA GLY A 568 5.48 9.32 -30.30
C GLY A 568 4.12 9.63 -30.94
N TYR A 569 3.24 10.39 -30.27
CA TYR A 569 1.93 10.76 -30.77
C TYR A 569 1.91 12.25 -31.14
N ARG A 570 1.25 12.60 -32.25
CA ARG A 570 1.03 13.98 -32.67
C ARG A 570 0.17 14.73 -31.65
N ALA A 571 0.51 15.98 -31.34
CA ALA A 571 -0.34 16.85 -30.52
C ALA A 571 -1.71 17.03 -31.21
N PRO A 572 -2.83 16.84 -30.49
CA PRO A 572 -4.16 17.00 -31.08
C PRO A 572 -4.37 18.44 -31.55
N THR A 573 -5.27 18.66 -32.50
CA THR A 573 -5.81 20.02 -32.77
C THR A 573 -6.71 20.47 -31.62
N VAL A 574 -7.03 21.77 -31.52
CA VAL A 574 -7.92 22.30 -30.47
C VAL A 574 -9.29 21.59 -30.49
N GLU A 575 -9.85 21.36 -31.68
CA GLU A 575 -11.12 20.65 -31.83
C GLU A 575 -11.03 19.16 -31.46
N GLU A 576 -9.95 18.48 -31.84
CA GLU A 576 -9.67 17.11 -31.39
C GLU A 576 -9.50 17.03 -29.87
N TRP A 577 -8.84 18.03 -29.27
CA TRP A 577 -8.68 18.14 -27.84
C TRP A 577 -10.03 18.32 -27.13
N HIS A 578 -10.92 19.20 -27.60
CA HIS A 578 -12.27 19.35 -27.03
C HIS A 578 -13.08 18.05 -27.15
N ARG A 579 -13.00 17.35 -28.28
CA ARG A 579 -13.64 16.04 -28.47
C ARG A 579 -13.09 15.01 -27.50
N LEU A 580 -11.76 14.91 -27.39
CA LEU A 580 -11.07 14.00 -26.47
C LEU A 580 -11.37 14.32 -25.00
N ARG A 581 -11.46 15.60 -24.64
CA ARG A 581 -11.79 16.06 -23.30
C ARG A 581 -13.24 15.73 -22.92
N ARG A 582 -14.21 16.06 -23.78
CA ARG A 582 -15.62 15.70 -23.58
C ARG A 582 -15.80 14.20 -23.44
N TRP A 583 -15.17 13.42 -24.33
CA TRP A 583 -15.19 11.96 -24.28
C TRP A 583 -14.54 11.41 -23.01
N SER A 584 -13.36 11.91 -22.62
CA SER A 584 -12.67 11.38 -21.44
C SER A 584 -13.40 11.74 -20.15
N VAL A 585 -13.99 12.93 -20.05
CA VAL A 585 -14.84 13.32 -18.91
C VAL A 585 -16.09 12.44 -18.87
N SER A 586 -16.80 12.23 -19.99
CA SER A 586 -18.00 11.38 -20.01
C SER A 586 -17.67 9.92 -19.69
N ALA A 587 -16.58 9.39 -20.23
CA ALA A 587 -16.08 8.05 -19.95
C ALA A 587 -15.65 7.86 -18.48
N THR A 588 -15.33 8.95 -17.78
CA THR A 588 -14.82 8.92 -16.40
C THR A 588 -15.81 9.41 -15.34
N THR A 589 -16.89 10.08 -15.73
CA THR A 589 -17.94 10.56 -14.81
C THR A 589 -18.91 9.43 -14.52
N ALA A 590 -19.11 9.10 -13.24
CA ALA A 590 -20.13 8.13 -12.86
C ALA A 590 -21.52 8.74 -13.08
N ALA A 591 -22.34 8.16 -13.96
CA ALA A 591 -23.74 8.53 -14.09
C ALA A 591 -24.42 8.35 -12.73
N ARG A 592 -24.86 9.46 -12.12
CA ARG A 592 -25.34 9.51 -10.74
C ARG A 592 -26.79 9.07 -10.55
N GLY A 593 -27.43 8.49 -11.57
CA GLY A 593 -28.91 8.41 -11.61
C GLY A 593 -29.57 7.05 -11.77
N ARG A 594 -28.89 5.99 -12.21
CA ARG A 594 -29.53 4.68 -12.41
C ARG A 594 -28.57 3.55 -12.03
N GLY A 595 -29.12 2.51 -11.39
CA GLY A 595 -28.39 1.42 -10.76
C GLY A 595 -27.35 0.75 -11.66
N LEU A 596 -26.37 0.14 -10.98
CA LEU A 596 -25.24 -0.64 -11.51
C LEU A 596 -24.15 0.17 -12.26
N GLY A 597 -23.28 0.81 -11.47
CA GLY A 597 -21.85 0.79 -11.75
C GLY A 597 -21.23 2.08 -12.27
N THR A 598 -20.57 2.80 -11.36
CA THR A 598 -19.71 3.97 -11.60
C THR A 598 -18.77 3.84 -12.82
N ALA A 599 -18.98 4.66 -13.86
CA ALA A 599 -18.32 4.59 -15.17
C ALA A 599 -16.77 4.64 -15.15
N GLN A 600 -16.15 5.34 -14.19
CA GLN A 600 -14.69 5.37 -14.08
C GLN A 600 -14.04 4.03 -13.70
N ALA A 601 -14.83 3.12 -13.11
CA ALA A 601 -14.33 1.81 -12.71
C ALA A 601 -14.42 0.80 -13.87
N ILE A 602 -15.06 1.14 -14.99
CA ILE A 602 -15.23 0.27 -16.15
C ILE A 602 -13.88 -0.05 -16.83
N GLY A 603 -12.84 0.79 -16.66
CA GLY A 603 -11.51 0.61 -17.29
C GLY A 603 -10.93 -0.81 -17.14
N ASN A 604 -10.28 -1.13 -16.02
CA ASN A 604 -9.78 -2.52 -15.84
C ASN A 604 -10.91 -3.55 -15.63
N ARG A 605 -12.14 -3.12 -15.32
CA ARG A 605 -13.28 -4.04 -15.19
C ARG A 605 -13.73 -4.62 -16.52
N LEU A 606 -13.59 -3.92 -17.66
CA LEU A 606 -13.88 -4.51 -18.97
C LEU A 606 -13.00 -5.71 -19.26
N LEU A 607 -11.72 -5.64 -18.88
CA LEU A 607 -10.81 -6.79 -18.98
C LEU A 607 -11.28 -7.94 -18.08
N LEU A 608 -11.78 -7.64 -16.88
CA LEU A 608 -12.32 -8.62 -15.93
C LEU A 608 -13.65 -9.23 -16.43
N ILE A 609 -14.52 -8.41 -17.03
CA ILE A 609 -15.77 -8.86 -17.65
C ILE A 609 -15.45 -9.70 -18.89
N ALA A 610 -14.46 -9.33 -19.70
CA ALA A 610 -14.00 -10.10 -20.86
C ALA A 610 -13.41 -11.46 -20.48
N MET A 611 -12.85 -11.57 -19.27
CA MET A 611 -12.34 -12.83 -18.75
C MET A 611 -13.44 -13.88 -18.61
N PHE A 612 -14.64 -13.51 -18.16
CA PHE A 612 -15.73 -14.48 -17.95
C PHE A 612 -16.12 -15.25 -19.23
N PRO A 613 -16.51 -14.59 -20.34
CA PRO A 613 -16.83 -15.28 -21.58
C PRO A 613 -15.59 -15.89 -22.25
N ALA A 614 -14.38 -15.37 -22.00
CA ALA A 614 -13.14 -16.01 -22.48
C ALA A 614 -12.91 -17.36 -21.80
N VAL A 615 -12.97 -17.40 -20.47
CA VAL A 615 -12.82 -18.61 -19.66
C VAL A 615 -13.93 -19.59 -20.01
N PHE A 616 -15.18 -19.14 -20.00
CA PHE A 616 -16.32 -19.98 -20.35
C PHE A 616 -16.26 -20.52 -21.78
N GLY A 617 -15.97 -19.68 -22.78
CA GLY A 617 -15.87 -20.08 -24.18
C GLY A 617 -14.71 -21.04 -24.43
N THR A 618 -13.54 -20.81 -23.83
CA THR A 618 -12.40 -21.73 -23.94
C THR A 618 -12.65 -23.05 -23.20
N MET A 619 -13.37 -23.02 -22.08
CA MET A 619 -13.78 -24.20 -21.32
C MET A 619 -14.73 -25.08 -22.14
N LEU A 620 -15.78 -24.49 -22.74
CA LEU A 620 -16.69 -25.20 -23.64
C LEU A 620 -15.98 -25.73 -24.88
N LEU A 621 -15.13 -24.92 -25.52
CA LEU A 621 -14.36 -25.32 -26.71
C LEU A 621 -13.54 -26.59 -26.42
N THR A 622 -12.86 -26.61 -25.29
CA THR A 622 -12.03 -27.72 -24.88
C THR A 622 -12.88 -28.95 -24.52
N VAL A 623 -14.05 -28.80 -23.90
CA VAL A 623 -14.99 -29.92 -23.63
C VAL A 623 -15.52 -30.54 -24.93
N VAL A 624 -15.93 -29.71 -25.90
CA VAL A 624 -16.46 -30.17 -27.20
C VAL A 624 -15.41 -31.00 -27.95
N PHE A 625 -14.17 -30.52 -28.01
CA PHE A 625 -13.07 -31.27 -28.63
C PHE A 625 -12.70 -32.53 -27.85
N GLY A 626 -12.65 -32.47 -26.51
CA GLY A 626 -12.31 -33.63 -25.68
C GLY A 626 -13.34 -34.76 -25.77
N ARG A 627 -14.63 -34.44 -25.87
CA ARG A 627 -15.71 -35.44 -25.96
C ARG A 627 -15.98 -35.96 -27.37
N GLY A 628 -15.31 -35.42 -28.40
CA GLY A 628 -15.54 -35.81 -29.79
C GLY A 628 -17.00 -35.62 -30.25
N LEU A 629 -17.72 -34.65 -29.68
CA LEU A 629 -19.14 -34.45 -29.96
C LEU A 629 -19.35 -34.01 -31.41
N THR A 630 -20.02 -34.85 -32.20
CA THR A 630 -20.33 -34.60 -33.61
C THR A 630 -21.62 -33.77 -33.82
N GLY A 631 -22.38 -33.50 -32.75
CA GLY A 631 -23.56 -32.62 -32.72
C GLY A 631 -23.20 -31.13 -32.62
N ILE A 632 -22.48 -30.62 -33.62
CA ILE A 632 -21.64 -29.40 -33.51
C ILE A 632 -22.42 -28.06 -33.50
N GLY A 633 -23.72 -28.03 -33.82
CA GLY A 633 -24.42 -26.77 -34.14
C GLY A 633 -24.51 -25.74 -33.01
N THR A 634 -25.22 -26.08 -31.93
CA THR A 634 -25.60 -25.12 -30.88
C THR A 634 -24.45 -24.80 -29.92
N GLU A 635 -23.65 -25.80 -29.56
CA GLU A 635 -22.50 -25.63 -28.66
C GLU A 635 -21.39 -24.79 -29.31
N LEU A 636 -21.06 -25.07 -30.58
CA LEU A 636 -20.08 -24.27 -31.33
C LEU A 636 -20.54 -22.82 -31.48
N PHE A 637 -21.84 -22.60 -31.70
CA PHE A 637 -22.40 -21.24 -31.74
C PHE A 637 -22.19 -20.50 -30.40
N VAL A 638 -22.51 -21.13 -29.26
CA VAL A 638 -22.29 -20.53 -27.93
C VAL A 638 -20.81 -20.23 -27.68
N ILE A 639 -19.92 -21.15 -28.06
CA ILE A 639 -18.47 -20.95 -27.96
C ILE A 639 -18.00 -19.74 -28.78
N ILE A 640 -18.39 -19.69 -30.05
CA ILE A 640 -18.03 -18.60 -30.96
C ILE A 640 -18.53 -17.26 -30.40
N VAL A 641 -19.78 -17.19 -29.96
CA VAL A 641 -20.36 -15.97 -29.38
C VAL A 641 -19.60 -15.54 -28.12
N ALA A 642 -19.27 -16.46 -27.22
CA ALA A 642 -18.52 -16.15 -26.00
C ALA A 642 -17.10 -15.63 -26.31
N LEU A 643 -16.37 -16.30 -27.21
CA LEU A 643 -15.02 -15.89 -27.59
C LEU A 643 -15.03 -14.55 -28.35
N LEU A 644 -15.97 -14.34 -29.29
CA LEU A 644 -16.13 -13.07 -29.98
C LEU A 644 -16.48 -11.94 -29.00
N LEU A 645 -17.34 -12.19 -28.01
CA LEU A 645 -17.65 -11.22 -26.97
C LEU A 645 -16.41 -10.87 -26.14
N ALA A 646 -15.61 -11.86 -25.75
CA ALA A 646 -14.35 -11.63 -25.04
C ALA A 646 -13.38 -10.77 -25.86
N VAL A 647 -13.15 -11.11 -27.13
CA VAL A 647 -12.29 -10.35 -28.05
C VAL A 647 -12.83 -8.93 -28.22
N ALA A 648 -14.13 -8.76 -28.46
CA ALA A 648 -14.76 -7.44 -28.59
C ALA A 648 -14.55 -6.59 -27.33
N LEU A 649 -14.74 -7.15 -26.14
CA LEU A 649 -14.53 -6.45 -24.87
C LEU A 649 -13.05 -6.07 -24.65
N VAL A 650 -12.10 -6.93 -25.03
CA VAL A 650 -10.65 -6.63 -24.97
C VAL A 650 -10.29 -5.53 -25.96
N VAL A 651 -10.81 -5.56 -27.20
CA VAL A 651 -10.60 -4.51 -28.20
C VAL A 651 -11.18 -3.18 -27.73
N ILE A 652 -12.41 -3.17 -27.20
CA ILE A 652 -13.04 -1.98 -26.61
C ILE A 652 -12.20 -1.46 -25.46
N TRP A 653 -11.74 -2.34 -24.56
CA TRP A 653 -10.86 -1.98 -23.46
C TRP A 653 -9.56 -1.31 -23.96
N TYR A 654 -8.89 -1.92 -24.94
CA TYR A 654 -7.64 -1.43 -25.51
C TYR A 654 -7.82 -0.06 -26.17
N ARG A 655 -8.86 0.10 -27.01
CA ARG A 655 -9.20 1.38 -27.66
C ARG A 655 -9.49 2.46 -26.62
N ARG A 656 -10.32 2.17 -25.62
CA ARG A 656 -10.63 3.10 -24.52
C ARG A 656 -9.38 3.44 -23.70
N ARG A 657 -8.53 2.47 -23.39
CA ARG A 657 -7.31 2.73 -22.61
C ARG A 657 -6.32 3.59 -23.38
N SER A 658 -6.16 3.36 -24.68
CA SER A 658 -5.28 4.15 -25.55
C SER A 658 -5.78 5.59 -25.68
N ALA A 659 -7.08 5.79 -25.91
CA ALA A 659 -7.68 7.12 -25.93
C ALA A 659 -7.60 7.82 -24.56
N LEU A 660 -7.77 7.08 -23.44
CA LEU A 660 -7.55 7.65 -22.10
C LEU A 660 -6.09 8.02 -21.86
N ILE A 661 -5.12 7.26 -22.37
CA ILE A 661 -3.69 7.62 -22.28
C ILE A 661 -3.43 8.93 -23.03
N LEU A 662 -3.97 9.06 -24.24
CA LEU A 662 -3.86 10.29 -25.01
C LEU A 662 -4.49 11.48 -24.27
N ALA A 663 -5.66 11.28 -23.63
CA ALA A 663 -6.29 12.30 -22.82
C ALA A 663 -5.49 12.63 -21.55
N GLU A 664 -4.90 11.62 -20.89
CA GLU A 664 -4.02 11.78 -19.72
C GLU A 664 -2.83 12.69 -20.03
N ASP A 665 -2.22 12.52 -21.21
CA ASP A 665 -1.03 13.26 -21.64
C ASP A 665 -1.38 14.67 -22.20
N ASN A 666 -2.57 14.87 -22.77
CA ASN A 666 -3.01 16.14 -23.37
C ASN A 666 -4.08 16.86 -22.53
N GLN A 667 -3.71 17.25 -21.30
CA GLN A 667 -4.66 17.91 -20.38
C GLN A 667 -4.87 19.40 -20.66
N LEU A 668 -3.91 20.05 -21.29
CA LEU A 668 -4.01 21.45 -21.73
C LEU A 668 -4.35 21.50 -23.23
N PRO A 669 -5.16 22.47 -23.68
CA PRO A 669 -5.40 22.66 -25.09
C PRO A 669 -4.10 23.03 -25.82
N PRO A 670 -3.95 22.61 -27.08
CA PRO A 670 -2.84 23.02 -27.93
C PRO A 670 -2.71 24.54 -27.96
N GLY A 671 -1.48 25.06 -27.87
CA GLY A 671 -1.23 26.51 -27.84
C GLY A 671 -1.48 27.17 -26.48
N SER A 672 -1.80 26.42 -25.43
CA SER A 672 -1.88 26.97 -24.07
C SER A 672 -0.58 27.70 -23.69
N PRO A 673 -0.66 28.84 -22.99
CA PRO A 673 0.52 29.50 -22.46
C PRO A 673 1.28 28.55 -21.52
N SER A 674 2.59 28.75 -21.37
CA SER A 674 3.38 27.99 -20.41
C SER A 674 2.85 28.22 -18.99
N TRP A 675 2.33 27.16 -18.34
CA TRP A 675 1.90 27.18 -16.93
C TRP A 675 3.07 27.08 -15.95
N GLY A 676 4.31 27.07 -16.45
CA GLY A 676 5.48 26.86 -15.62
C GLY A 676 6.57 27.88 -15.83
N ASP A 677 7.16 28.32 -14.72
CA ASP A 677 8.47 28.97 -14.73
C ASP A 677 9.54 27.87 -14.64
N PRO A 678 10.39 27.67 -15.67
CA PRO A 678 11.44 26.65 -15.62
C PRO A 678 12.60 27.05 -14.70
N ARG A 679 12.63 28.31 -14.23
CA ARG A 679 13.76 28.82 -13.44
C ARG A 679 13.71 28.29 -12.00
N PRO A 680 14.82 27.70 -11.51
CA PRO A 680 14.87 27.12 -10.17
C PRO A 680 14.91 28.18 -9.05
N ASP A 681 15.37 29.40 -9.34
CA ASP A 681 15.47 30.52 -8.38
C ASP A 681 14.15 31.28 -8.20
N ARG A 682 13.07 30.87 -8.88
CA ARG A 682 11.77 31.54 -8.88
C ARG A 682 10.72 30.67 -8.23
N ALA A 683 10.06 31.19 -7.20
CA ALA A 683 9.03 30.48 -6.47
C ALA A 683 7.71 30.50 -7.23
N PRO A 684 7.10 29.35 -7.54
CA PRO A 684 5.82 29.33 -8.24
C PRO A 684 4.62 29.79 -7.42
N ILE A 685 4.78 29.80 -6.09
CA ILE A 685 3.85 30.39 -5.12
C ILE A 685 4.68 31.08 -4.04
N PRO A 686 4.18 32.15 -3.39
CA PRO A 686 4.92 32.84 -2.33
C PRO A 686 5.42 31.92 -1.21
N ALA A 687 4.66 30.87 -0.92
CA ALA A 687 4.96 29.85 0.08
C ALA A 687 6.10 28.87 -0.30
N TRP A 688 6.58 28.85 -1.54
CA TRP A 688 7.53 27.82 -1.98
C TRP A 688 8.96 28.14 -1.56
N ARG A 689 9.64 27.16 -0.94
CA ARG A 689 11.06 27.22 -0.60
C ARG A 689 11.79 26.05 -1.25
N PRO A 690 12.65 26.29 -2.25
CA PRO A 690 13.40 25.22 -2.89
C PRO A 690 14.48 24.70 -1.95
N TRP A 691 14.77 23.40 -2.03
CA TRP A 691 15.92 22.84 -1.32
C TRP A 691 17.18 22.90 -2.18
N SER A 692 18.33 23.18 -1.56
CA SER A 692 19.62 23.10 -2.22
C SER A 692 19.96 21.64 -2.50
N ALA A 693 20.59 21.37 -3.64
CA ALA A 693 21.18 20.06 -3.85
C ALA A 693 22.22 19.82 -2.75
N PRO A 694 22.29 18.61 -2.16
CA PRO A 694 23.38 18.28 -1.25
C PRO A 694 24.69 18.52 -2.01
N THR A 695 25.46 19.50 -1.56
CA THR A 695 26.77 19.78 -2.12
C THR A 695 27.65 18.57 -1.86
N ALA A 696 27.96 17.80 -2.90
CA ALA A 696 28.81 16.61 -2.83
C ALA A 696 30.23 16.88 -2.24
N SER A 697 30.55 18.13 -1.94
CA SER A 697 31.86 18.59 -1.48
C SER A 697 32.13 18.41 0.02
N SER A 698 31.14 18.12 0.88
CA SER A 698 31.40 17.89 2.31
C SER A 698 31.81 16.44 2.62
N GLU A 699 31.15 15.44 2.04
CA GLU A 699 31.48 14.01 2.28
C GLU A 699 32.78 13.57 1.59
N ALA A 700 33.11 14.10 0.41
CA ALA A 700 34.36 13.76 -0.29
C ALA A 700 35.61 14.20 0.49
N ARG A 701 35.54 15.30 1.25
CA ARG A 701 36.67 15.76 2.09
C ARG A 701 36.86 14.92 3.35
N VAL A 702 35.82 14.28 3.87
CA VAL A 702 35.92 13.43 5.07
C VAL A 702 36.47 12.03 4.72
N LEU A 703 36.26 11.55 3.49
CA LEU A 703 36.76 10.25 3.03
C LEU A 703 38.18 10.28 2.46
N THR A 704 38.75 11.45 2.13
CA THR A 704 40.18 11.59 1.81
C THR A 704 41.03 12.00 3.01
N ALA A 705 40.41 12.26 4.17
CA ALA A 705 41.09 12.62 5.42
C ALA A 705 41.11 11.47 6.46
N LYS A 706 40.73 10.25 6.04
CA LYS A 706 40.94 8.98 6.74
C LYS A 706 41.63 8.02 5.77
#